data_AF-A0A933J3X4-F1
#
_entry.id   AF-A0A933J3X4-F1
#
_cell.length_a   1.000
_cell.length_b   1.000
_cell.length_c   1.000
_cell.angle_alpha   90.00
_cell.angle_beta   90.00
_cell.angle_gamma   90.00
#
_symmetry.space_group_name_H-M   'P 1'
#
loop_
_entity.id
_entity.type
_entity.pdbx_description
1 polymer ?
#
loop_
_entity_poly.entity_id
_entity_poly.type
_entity_poly.pdbx_seq_one_letter_code
_entity_poly.pdbx_strand_id
1 'polypeptide(L)'
;MLRIGIPRALQFLQSYPLWRTFFEELGAQVVISPPTNREIVSVGAQRVADVTCLPVKVYAGHVVWLRDHGQVDFVFVPAIRSVEWGALHCSKFQGLPDLIHATIPDAPPLLDPGIDVHRYKISPSQAFHRLGAQFTRNPFKVRRAWQRAGEVDAAFRAQIVADQLTYLEALARLYPDDWATTPATRDQKPRLTIALVGHPYCLHDDYISHNLVTRLRALGARVVTSEMVSPEQAGRGIQQTTGQKRWFFEDWMSGAAGHYLLEPNVAGLIAVMAFTCGPDSAMVETMTRRAHALGRPFMSLVLDEHGSATGMITRLEAFVDMLTRRDPAQNALAISAECDRTAPVALPAVLRQLNNPVVGFPRMGTSAIPIKSVFEGIGVRVELGPSLSSRTVSLGVRHAPEFICTPYKYILGNMIEMLESGADTLLYMDGAELCRNSSYTQMLNDVLHDLGYKFELVSTAMFATGGAFALPQFLRQFMPQFSWSVVLREIRLALAKMSALDEMERRVQFIRPREATQGGVDKVWEEGLARVDQARDRDALKLVERDVLDKMGHVVLDPTRSPVKIATTGEYYAVLEYFYNLDIERVLGRLGAEVHRTIMLADWAKLKLILEALGLNKSEIDTAAKPYLRWNIGGEGLVTVGQTVLHARRGFDGLVELLPFTCIPEVTVLNILPRISSDLNLPIISFILDEQSGQAGMKTRLEAFVDLLNRRREIRLAPSQAGGSFS
;
A
#
# COMPACT_ATOMS: atom_id res chain seq x y z
N MET A 1 19.27 -33.59 -13.93
CA MET A 1 18.10 -32.81 -14.39
C MET A 1 17.84 -31.76 -13.33
N LEU A 2 17.73 -30.48 -13.71
CA LEU A 2 17.49 -29.41 -12.72
C LEU A 2 16.08 -29.55 -12.13
N ARG A 3 15.94 -29.38 -10.82
CA ARG A 3 14.68 -29.43 -10.08
C ARG A 3 14.29 -28.03 -9.63
N ILE A 4 13.14 -27.55 -10.08
CA ILE A 4 12.64 -26.21 -9.78
C ILE A 4 11.41 -26.32 -8.90
N GLY A 5 11.50 -25.75 -7.70
CA GLY A 5 10.40 -25.63 -6.77
C GLY A 5 9.47 -24.49 -7.17
N ILE A 6 8.17 -24.75 -7.32
CA ILE A 6 7.15 -23.72 -7.46
C ILE A 6 6.23 -23.77 -6.22
N PRO A 7 6.25 -22.72 -5.37
CA PRO A 7 5.38 -22.66 -4.20
C PRO A 7 3.89 -22.64 -4.60
N ARG A 8 3.07 -23.52 -4.01
CA ARG A 8 1.63 -23.62 -4.24
C ARG A 8 0.84 -22.52 -3.53
N ALA A 9 1.17 -21.25 -3.81
CA ALA A 9 0.57 -20.06 -3.20
C ALA A 9 0.57 -18.84 -4.14
N LEU A 10 -0.17 -17.79 -3.77
CA LEU A 10 -0.31 -16.55 -4.55
C LEU A 10 -0.73 -16.82 -6.02
N GLN A 11 0.07 -16.43 -7.00
CA GLN A 11 -0.26 -16.53 -8.42
C GLN A 11 -0.20 -17.96 -8.98
N PHE A 12 0.12 -18.96 -8.14
CA PHE A 12 0.30 -20.35 -8.54
C PHE A 12 -0.83 -20.85 -9.44
N LEU A 13 -2.09 -20.81 -8.98
CA LEU A 13 -3.22 -21.38 -9.72
C LEU A 13 -3.46 -20.73 -11.09
N GLN A 14 -3.11 -19.46 -11.23
CA GLN A 14 -3.35 -18.68 -12.44
C GLN A 14 -2.28 -18.87 -13.51
N SER A 15 -1.09 -19.32 -13.11
CA SER A 15 0.11 -19.34 -13.97
C SER A 15 0.85 -20.68 -13.94
N TYR A 16 0.38 -21.65 -13.16
CA TYR A 16 1.03 -22.95 -13.05
C TYR A 16 1.17 -23.67 -14.40
N PRO A 17 0.13 -23.76 -15.27
CA PRO A 17 0.28 -24.39 -16.58
C PRO A 17 1.34 -23.72 -17.45
N LEU A 18 1.42 -22.37 -17.41
CA LEU A 18 2.44 -21.59 -18.09
C LEU A 18 3.85 -21.96 -17.61
N TRP A 19 4.10 -21.86 -16.30
CA TRP A 19 5.43 -22.05 -15.74
C TRP A 19 5.89 -23.50 -15.80
N ARG A 20 4.98 -24.45 -15.54
CA ARG A 20 5.26 -25.87 -15.67
C ARG A 20 5.74 -26.20 -17.07
N THR A 21 4.94 -25.83 -18.07
CA THR A 21 5.24 -26.09 -19.49
C THR A 21 6.57 -25.43 -19.89
N PHE A 22 6.81 -24.19 -19.47
CA PHE A 22 8.04 -23.47 -19.79
C PHE A 22 9.30 -24.18 -19.26
N PHE A 23 9.29 -24.60 -17.99
CA PHE A 23 10.44 -25.25 -17.37
C PHE A 23 10.65 -26.69 -17.88
N GLU A 24 9.58 -27.45 -18.09
CA GLU A 24 9.66 -28.82 -18.63
C GLU A 24 10.19 -28.82 -20.08
N GLU A 25 9.74 -27.88 -20.92
CA GLU A 25 10.27 -27.70 -22.30
C GLU A 25 11.77 -27.34 -22.32
N LEU A 26 12.26 -26.69 -21.26
CA LEU A 26 13.68 -26.40 -21.08
C LEU A 26 14.48 -27.61 -20.57
N GLY A 27 13.81 -28.67 -20.11
CA GLY A 27 14.41 -29.91 -19.59
C GLY A 27 14.61 -29.90 -18.08
N ALA A 28 13.87 -29.05 -17.35
CA ALA A 28 13.85 -29.06 -15.89
C ALA A 28 12.64 -29.86 -15.38
N GLN A 29 12.76 -30.41 -14.18
CA GLN A 29 11.66 -31.04 -13.45
C GLN A 29 11.02 -30.01 -12.53
N VAL A 30 9.70 -29.88 -12.59
CA VAL A 30 8.94 -29.02 -11.68
C VAL A 30 8.53 -29.82 -10.45
N VAL A 31 8.78 -29.25 -9.27
CA VAL A 31 8.38 -29.77 -7.97
C VAL A 31 7.47 -28.73 -7.34
N ILE A 32 6.29 -29.14 -6.86
CA ILE A 32 5.35 -28.25 -6.17
C ILE A 32 5.27 -28.61 -4.69
N SER A 33 4.99 -27.63 -3.84
CA SER A 33 4.66 -27.87 -2.44
C SER A 33 3.25 -28.49 -2.29
N PRO A 34 2.97 -29.21 -1.19
CA PRO A 34 1.67 -29.86 -0.98
C PRO A 34 0.55 -28.84 -0.80
N PRO A 35 -0.74 -29.26 -0.76
CA PRO A 35 -1.81 -28.38 -0.32
C PRO A 35 -1.48 -27.72 1.02
N THR A 36 -1.86 -26.45 1.18
CA THR A 36 -1.66 -25.70 2.42
C THR A 36 -2.27 -26.45 3.60
N ASN A 37 -1.56 -26.45 4.71
CA ASN A 37 -1.99 -27.05 5.97
C ASN A 37 -1.56 -26.16 7.14
N ARG A 38 -1.94 -26.55 8.36
CA ARG A 38 -1.63 -25.79 9.58
C ARG A 38 -0.14 -25.54 9.78
N GLU A 39 0.69 -26.52 9.47
CA GLU A 39 2.14 -26.44 9.63
C GLU A 39 2.73 -25.40 8.67
N ILE A 40 2.36 -25.43 7.40
CA ILE A 40 2.80 -24.45 6.39
C ILE A 40 2.43 -23.03 6.82
N VAL A 41 1.19 -22.81 7.26
CA VAL A 41 0.77 -21.48 7.73
C VAL A 41 1.56 -21.05 8.97
N SER A 42 1.71 -21.94 9.95
CA SER A 42 2.43 -21.65 11.20
C SER A 42 3.90 -21.31 10.96
N VAL A 43 4.59 -22.12 10.15
CA VAL A 43 6.01 -21.90 9.83
C VAL A 43 6.17 -20.61 9.04
N GLY A 44 5.30 -20.35 8.06
CA GLY A 44 5.31 -19.11 7.31
C GLY A 44 5.09 -17.86 8.16
N ALA A 45 4.11 -17.91 9.08
CA ALA A 45 3.82 -16.82 10.01
C ALA A 45 5.02 -16.50 10.94
N GLN A 46 5.83 -17.50 11.31
CA GLN A 46 7.04 -17.29 12.12
C GLN A 46 8.20 -16.62 11.36
N ARG A 47 8.16 -16.60 10.02
CA ARG A 47 9.25 -16.06 9.18
C ARG A 47 9.04 -14.61 8.78
N VAL A 48 7.79 -14.15 8.70
CA VAL A 48 7.43 -12.81 8.24
C VAL A 48 6.83 -12.01 9.38
N ALA A 49 6.83 -10.68 9.26
CA ALA A 49 6.22 -9.81 10.26
C ALA A 49 4.72 -10.08 10.43
N ASP A 50 4.19 -9.96 11.64
CA ASP A 50 2.81 -10.33 12.00
C ASP A 50 1.73 -9.65 11.15
N VAL A 51 1.96 -8.39 10.76
CA VAL A 51 1.06 -7.59 9.92
C VAL A 51 1.17 -7.88 8.42
N THR A 52 2.01 -8.84 8.04
CA THR A 52 2.10 -9.36 6.68
C THR A 52 0.81 -10.11 6.34
N CYS A 53 0.34 -10.01 5.09
CA CYS A 53 -0.93 -10.64 4.75
C CYS A 53 -0.81 -12.17 4.72
N LEU A 54 -1.92 -12.83 5.08
CA LEU A 54 -2.02 -14.28 5.13
C LEU A 54 -1.48 -14.96 3.85
N PRO A 55 -1.75 -14.49 2.61
CA PRO A 55 -1.22 -15.11 1.41
C PRO A 55 0.32 -15.12 1.33
N VAL A 56 0.99 -14.09 1.86
CA VAL A 56 2.46 -14.04 1.90
C VAL A 56 3.00 -14.92 3.04
N LYS A 57 2.32 -15.00 4.18
CA LYS A 57 2.64 -15.98 5.24
C LYS A 57 2.59 -17.40 4.68
N VAL A 58 1.49 -17.76 4.01
CA VAL A 58 1.32 -19.05 3.33
C VAL A 58 2.45 -19.28 2.31
N TYR A 59 2.77 -18.29 1.48
CA TYR A 59 3.85 -18.38 0.50
C TYR A 59 5.22 -18.67 1.15
N ALA A 60 5.57 -17.94 2.21
CA ALA A 60 6.81 -18.16 2.96
C ALA A 60 6.86 -19.59 3.53
N GLY A 61 5.75 -20.09 4.07
CA GLY A 61 5.63 -21.47 4.54
C GLY A 61 5.89 -22.51 3.44
N HIS A 62 5.35 -22.30 2.24
CA HIS A 62 5.60 -23.18 1.09
C HIS A 62 7.06 -23.12 0.62
N VAL A 63 7.72 -21.95 0.67
CA VAL A 63 9.15 -21.83 0.37
C VAL A 63 9.99 -22.60 1.40
N VAL A 64 9.66 -22.50 2.69
CA VAL A 64 10.32 -23.30 3.74
C VAL A 64 10.12 -24.79 3.50
N TRP A 65 8.90 -25.22 3.14
CA TRP A 65 8.64 -26.62 2.82
C TRP A 65 9.50 -27.11 1.64
N LEU A 66 9.63 -26.31 0.58
CA LEU A 66 10.47 -26.64 -0.59
C LEU A 66 11.96 -26.70 -0.24
N ARG A 67 12.43 -25.82 0.66
CA ARG A 67 13.79 -25.85 1.20
C ARG A 67 14.07 -27.17 1.92
N ASP A 68 13.16 -27.59 2.80
CA ASP A 68 13.38 -28.72 3.71
C ASP A 68 13.08 -30.08 3.07
N HIS A 69 12.05 -30.16 2.21
CA HIS A 69 11.51 -31.41 1.69
C HIS A 69 11.51 -31.50 0.16
N GLY A 70 11.56 -30.36 -0.54
CA GLY A 70 11.41 -30.32 -1.99
C GLY A 70 12.60 -30.90 -2.77
N GLN A 71 13.79 -30.91 -2.15
CA GLN A 71 15.05 -31.30 -2.79
C GLN A 71 15.24 -30.60 -4.16
N VAL A 72 15.02 -29.29 -4.17
CA VAL A 72 15.05 -28.45 -5.37
C VAL A 72 16.38 -27.73 -5.49
N ASP A 73 16.86 -27.56 -6.73
CA ASP A 73 18.07 -26.78 -7.02
C ASP A 73 17.77 -25.27 -6.92
N PHE A 74 16.53 -24.89 -7.24
CA PHE A 74 16.07 -23.51 -7.25
C PHE A 74 14.62 -23.40 -6.80
N VAL A 75 14.24 -22.28 -6.20
CA VAL A 75 12.83 -21.92 -5.95
C VAL A 75 12.41 -20.76 -6.85
N PHE A 76 11.32 -20.92 -7.58
CA PHE A 76 10.78 -19.90 -8.47
C PHE A 76 9.95 -18.86 -7.71
N VAL A 77 10.48 -17.65 -7.61
CA VAL A 77 9.88 -16.52 -6.89
C VAL A 77 9.95 -15.28 -7.78
N PRO A 78 9.02 -15.07 -8.72
CA PRO A 78 9.07 -13.94 -9.65
C PRO A 78 8.72 -12.61 -8.97
N ALA A 79 9.39 -11.51 -9.37
CA ALA A 79 9.00 -10.15 -9.03
C ALA A 79 7.99 -9.62 -10.06
N ILE A 80 6.71 -9.69 -9.73
CA ILE A 80 5.63 -9.34 -10.68
C ILE A 80 5.20 -7.91 -10.42
N ARG A 81 5.50 -7.03 -11.37
CA ARG A 81 5.09 -5.61 -11.33
C ARG A 81 3.84 -5.38 -12.14
N SER A 82 3.85 -5.85 -13.38
CA SER A 82 2.74 -5.68 -14.30
C SER A 82 2.78 -6.75 -15.37
N VAL A 83 1.63 -7.34 -15.65
CA VAL A 83 1.42 -8.31 -16.74
C VAL A 83 0.62 -7.69 -17.89
N GLU A 84 0.08 -6.48 -17.72
CA GLU A 84 -0.65 -5.73 -18.75
C GLU A 84 -0.44 -4.23 -18.63
N TRP A 85 -0.63 -3.51 -19.73
CA TRP A 85 -0.47 -2.05 -19.74
C TRP A 85 -1.55 -1.36 -18.90
N GLY A 86 -1.15 -0.38 -18.09
CA GLY A 86 -2.05 0.41 -17.25
C GLY A 86 -2.46 -0.23 -15.91
N ALA A 87 -2.02 -1.45 -15.59
CA ALA A 87 -2.36 -2.11 -14.33
C ALA A 87 -1.13 -2.75 -13.65
N LEU A 88 -1.00 -2.51 -12.33
CA LEU A 88 0.15 -2.94 -11.53
C LEU A 88 -0.26 -3.99 -10.49
N HIS A 89 0.68 -4.80 -10.01
CA HIS A 89 0.45 -5.68 -8.87
C HIS A 89 0.76 -4.94 -7.56
N CYS A 90 0.26 -5.44 -6.42
CA CYS A 90 0.54 -4.82 -5.13
C CYS A 90 2.03 -4.92 -4.75
N SER A 91 2.49 -4.04 -3.86
CA SER A 91 3.91 -3.94 -3.45
C SER A 91 4.51 -5.27 -3.00
N LYS A 92 3.70 -6.13 -2.39
CA LYS A 92 4.11 -7.47 -1.93
C LYS A 92 4.47 -8.42 -3.09
N PHE A 93 3.78 -8.34 -4.24
CA PHE A 93 4.18 -9.07 -5.45
C PHE A 93 5.44 -8.48 -6.10
N GLN A 94 5.57 -7.15 -6.06
CA GLN A 94 6.70 -6.45 -6.66
C GLN A 94 8.02 -6.73 -5.92
N GLY A 95 7.97 -6.76 -4.59
CA GLY A 95 9.09 -7.03 -3.70
C GLY A 95 9.16 -8.46 -3.19
N LEU A 96 8.34 -9.39 -3.71
CA LEU A 96 8.23 -10.76 -3.19
C LEU A 96 9.58 -11.47 -3.06
N PRO A 97 10.48 -11.45 -4.05
CA PRO A 97 11.71 -12.21 -3.95
C PRO A 97 12.69 -11.57 -2.95
N ASP A 98 12.69 -10.24 -2.85
CA ASP A 98 13.51 -9.50 -1.90
C ASP A 98 13.02 -9.76 -0.46
N LEU A 99 11.70 -9.79 -0.25
CA LEU A 99 11.06 -10.17 1.02
C LEU A 99 11.42 -11.61 1.41
N ILE A 100 11.30 -12.57 0.49
CA ILE A 100 11.60 -13.98 0.76
C ILE A 100 13.09 -14.18 1.05
N HIS A 101 13.96 -13.51 0.30
CA HIS A 101 15.40 -13.56 0.55
C HIS A 101 15.79 -12.95 1.90
N ALA A 102 15.08 -11.93 2.38
CA ALA A 102 15.31 -11.35 3.70
C ALA A 102 14.79 -12.21 4.86
N THR A 103 13.64 -12.88 4.68
CA THR A 103 12.95 -13.64 5.74
C THR A 103 13.36 -15.11 5.79
N ILE A 104 13.87 -15.66 4.69
CA ILE A 104 14.35 -17.05 4.57
C ILE A 104 15.76 -17.02 3.93
N PRO A 105 16.79 -16.59 4.68
CA PRO A 105 18.15 -16.44 4.14
C PRO A 105 18.79 -17.78 3.74
N ASP A 106 18.28 -18.90 4.26
CA ASP A 106 18.70 -20.27 3.99
C ASP A 106 17.85 -20.96 2.90
N ALA A 107 17.00 -20.22 2.17
CA ALA A 107 16.28 -20.74 1.02
C ALA A 107 17.25 -21.21 -0.09
N PRO A 108 16.87 -22.21 -0.90
CA PRO A 108 17.61 -22.52 -2.13
C PRO A 108 17.67 -21.27 -3.03
N PRO A 109 18.66 -21.18 -3.94
CA PRO A 109 18.79 -20.04 -4.84
C PRO A 109 17.46 -19.69 -5.54
N LEU A 110 17.10 -18.41 -5.50
CA LEU A 110 15.83 -17.95 -6.07
C LEU A 110 15.96 -17.72 -7.58
N LEU A 111 15.00 -18.22 -8.34
CA LEU A 111 14.75 -17.83 -9.73
C LEU A 111 13.69 -16.73 -9.73
N ASP A 112 14.13 -15.48 -9.88
CA ASP A 112 13.33 -14.30 -9.58
C ASP A 112 13.26 -13.27 -10.72
N PRO A 113 12.73 -13.67 -11.90
CA PRO A 113 12.61 -12.75 -13.02
C PRO A 113 11.73 -11.55 -12.66
N GLY A 114 12.16 -10.35 -13.06
CA GLY A 114 11.33 -9.16 -13.04
C GLY A 114 10.36 -9.14 -14.23
N ILE A 115 9.06 -9.08 -13.97
CA ILE A 115 8.00 -9.02 -14.98
C ILE A 115 7.32 -7.64 -14.91
N ASP A 116 7.54 -6.81 -15.93
CA ASP A 116 6.97 -5.45 -16.03
C ASP A 116 6.61 -5.09 -17.48
N VAL A 117 5.33 -5.26 -17.82
CA VAL A 117 4.77 -4.89 -19.13
C VAL A 117 4.41 -3.39 -19.20
N HIS A 118 4.26 -2.71 -18.06
CA HIS A 118 3.77 -1.34 -17.96
C HIS A 118 4.82 -0.28 -18.34
N ARG A 119 6.01 -0.32 -17.71
CA ARG A 119 6.94 0.84 -17.71
C ARG A 119 8.17 0.69 -18.61
N TYR A 120 8.70 -0.52 -18.78
CA TYR A 120 10.04 -0.69 -19.37
C TYR A 120 10.07 -1.06 -20.86
N LYS A 121 8.92 -1.27 -21.52
CA LYS A 121 8.87 -1.84 -22.89
C LYS A 121 9.73 -3.11 -23.06
N ILE A 122 10.08 -3.79 -21.97
CA ILE A 122 10.69 -5.12 -22.02
C ILE A 122 9.51 -6.02 -22.37
N SER A 123 9.45 -6.47 -23.62
CA SER A 123 8.45 -7.44 -24.00
C SER A 123 8.60 -8.67 -23.08
N PRO A 124 7.52 -9.32 -22.66
CA PRO A 124 7.60 -10.55 -21.86
C PRO A 124 8.63 -11.54 -22.45
N SER A 125 8.73 -11.62 -23.78
CA SER A 125 9.74 -12.41 -24.49
C SER A 125 11.21 -12.09 -24.13
N GLN A 126 11.57 -10.83 -23.84
CA GLN A 126 12.92 -10.46 -23.41
C GLN A 126 13.21 -10.87 -21.97
N ALA A 127 12.24 -10.71 -21.06
CA ALA A 127 12.36 -11.18 -19.67
C ALA A 127 12.51 -12.71 -19.63
N PHE A 128 11.71 -13.42 -20.43
CA PHE A 128 11.75 -14.88 -20.51
C PHE A 128 12.94 -15.41 -21.29
N HIS A 129 13.48 -14.67 -22.25
CA HIS A 129 14.77 -15.01 -22.86
C HIS A 129 15.89 -14.99 -21.82
N ARG A 130 15.92 -13.98 -20.92
CA ARG A 130 16.91 -13.91 -19.84
C ARG A 130 16.76 -15.05 -18.84
N LEU A 131 15.52 -15.41 -18.48
CA LEU A 131 15.25 -16.56 -17.62
C LEU A 131 15.68 -17.87 -18.29
N GLY A 132 15.24 -18.11 -19.52
CA GLY A 132 15.55 -19.33 -20.26
C GLY A 132 17.04 -19.49 -20.59
N ALA A 133 17.78 -18.39 -20.75
CA ALA A 133 19.23 -18.40 -20.95
C ALA A 133 20.00 -19.03 -19.76
N GLN A 134 19.39 -19.10 -18.57
CA GLN A 134 19.97 -19.80 -17.42
C GLN A 134 19.91 -21.32 -17.56
N PHE A 135 19.03 -21.84 -18.42
CA PHE A 135 18.84 -23.28 -18.65
C PHE A 135 19.49 -23.76 -19.95
N THR A 136 19.57 -22.91 -20.97
CA THR A 136 20.13 -23.30 -22.27
C THR A 136 20.73 -22.12 -23.01
N ARG A 137 21.81 -22.38 -23.76
CA ARG A 137 22.42 -21.40 -24.68
C ARG A 137 21.66 -21.30 -26.02
N ASN A 138 20.67 -22.17 -26.26
CA ASN A 138 19.92 -22.17 -27.52
C ASN A 138 18.69 -21.25 -27.45
N PRO A 139 18.72 -20.07 -28.09
CA PRO A 139 17.61 -19.11 -28.05
C PRO A 139 16.33 -19.63 -28.71
N PHE A 140 16.44 -20.53 -29.70
CA PHE A 140 15.29 -21.16 -30.35
C PHE A 140 14.55 -22.10 -29.40
N LYS A 141 15.29 -22.84 -28.56
CA LYS A 141 14.69 -23.70 -27.53
C LYS A 141 13.89 -22.86 -26.53
N VAL A 142 14.46 -21.74 -26.06
CA VAL A 142 13.77 -20.82 -25.14
C VAL A 142 12.52 -20.21 -25.78
N ARG A 143 12.61 -19.76 -27.03
CA ARG A 143 11.47 -19.22 -27.77
C ARG A 143 10.35 -20.25 -27.93
N ARG A 144 10.69 -21.49 -28.30
CA ARG A 144 9.72 -22.57 -28.44
C ARG A 144 9.06 -22.92 -27.10
N ALA A 145 9.84 -23.02 -26.03
CA ALA A 145 9.31 -23.25 -24.68
C ALA A 145 8.31 -22.16 -24.28
N TRP A 146 8.63 -20.90 -24.55
CA TRP A 146 7.73 -19.77 -24.28
C TRP A 146 6.46 -19.80 -25.12
N GLN A 147 6.56 -20.06 -26.43
CA GLN A 147 5.39 -20.17 -27.31
C GLN A 147 4.46 -21.29 -26.84
N ARG A 148 5.03 -22.47 -26.54
CA ARG A 148 4.25 -23.61 -26.07
C ARG A 148 3.58 -23.34 -24.73
N ALA A 149 4.31 -22.73 -23.78
CA ALA A 149 3.75 -22.31 -22.51
C ALA A 149 2.57 -21.33 -22.70
N GLY A 150 2.73 -20.33 -23.57
CA GLY A 150 1.67 -19.36 -23.86
C GLY A 150 0.42 -19.98 -24.50
N GLU A 151 0.58 -20.95 -25.40
CA GLU A 151 -0.53 -21.71 -25.99
C GLU A 151 -1.30 -22.50 -24.93
N VAL A 152 -0.59 -23.20 -24.04
CA VAL A 152 -1.18 -23.98 -22.95
C VAL A 152 -1.94 -23.08 -21.97
N ASP A 153 -1.35 -21.94 -21.58
CA ASP A 153 -1.99 -20.97 -20.67
C ASP A 153 -3.24 -20.34 -21.30
N ALA A 154 -3.18 -19.96 -22.58
CA ALA A 154 -4.33 -19.42 -23.30
C ALA A 154 -5.47 -20.44 -23.42
N ALA A 155 -5.16 -21.70 -23.76
CA ALA A 155 -6.14 -22.78 -23.81
C ALA A 155 -6.76 -23.05 -22.45
N PHE A 156 -5.95 -23.07 -21.39
CA PHE A 156 -6.40 -23.25 -20.01
C PHE A 156 -7.39 -22.16 -19.58
N ARG A 157 -7.08 -20.88 -19.81
CA ARG A 157 -7.98 -19.75 -19.51
C ARG A 157 -9.25 -19.77 -20.35
N ALA A 158 -9.14 -20.09 -21.63
CA ALA A 158 -10.30 -20.18 -22.52
C ALA A 158 -11.26 -21.28 -22.06
N GLN A 159 -10.73 -22.43 -21.62
CA GLN A 159 -11.53 -23.53 -21.11
C GLN A 159 -12.25 -23.18 -19.81
N ILE A 160 -11.60 -22.48 -18.88
CA ILE A 160 -12.22 -21.99 -17.63
C ILE A 160 -13.50 -21.19 -17.93
N VAL A 161 -13.41 -20.25 -18.87
CA VAL A 161 -14.55 -19.39 -19.25
C VAL A 161 -15.60 -20.18 -20.01
N ALA A 162 -15.20 -20.97 -21.01
CA ALA A 162 -16.14 -21.71 -21.86
C ALA A 162 -16.95 -22.77 -21.08
N ASP A 163 -16.28 -23.53 -20.22
CA ASP A 163 -16.88 -24.63 -19.48
C ASP A 163 -17.34 -24.23 -18.07
N GLN A 164 -17.15 -22.96 -17.68
CA GLN A 164 -17.47 -22.42 -16.35
C GLN A 164 -16.84 -23.26 -15.22
N LEU A 165 -15.52 -23.44 -15.30
CA LEU A 165 -14.74 -24.24 -14.36
C LEU A 165 -14.00 -23.36 -13.35
N THR A 166 -13.82 -23.87 -12.15
CA THR A 166 -12.83 -23.30 -11.23
C THR A 166 -11.41 -23.63 -11.70
N TYR A 167 -10.40 -22.90 -11.20
CA TYR A 167 -8.99 -23.21 -11.48
C TYR A 167 -8.64 -24.67 -11.15
N LEU A 168 -9.11 -25.21 -10.02
CA LEU A 168 -8.83 -26.59 -9.62
C LEU A 168 -9.47 -27.61 -10.56
N GLU A 169 -10.71 -27.38 -11.01
CA GLU A 169 -11.39 -28.26 -11.96
C GLU A 169 -10.71 -28.24 -13.34
N ALA A 170 -10.26 -27.07 -13.79
CA ALA A 170 -9.50 -26.96 -15.03
C ALA A 170 -8.12 -27.64 -14.93
N LEU A 171 -7.43 -27.51 -13.79
CA LEU A 171 -6.16 -28.19 -13.54
C LEU A 171 -6.32 -29.72 -13.48
N ALA A 172 -7.37 -30.22 -12.84
CA ALA A 172 -7.68 -31.65 -12.82
C ALA A 172 -8.00 -32.23 -14.20
N ARG A 173 -8.53 -31.41 -15.13
CA ARG A 173 -8.71 -31.81 -16.53
C ARG A 173 -7.40 -31.80 -17.32
N LEU A 174 -6.55 -30.79 -17.09
CA LEU A 174 -5.30 -30.63 -17.82
C LEU A 174 -4.20 -31.60 -17.35
N TYR A 175 -4.18 -31.92 -16.05
CA TYR A 175 -3.17 -32.73 -15.37
C TYR A 175 -3.84 -33.73 -14.39
N PRO A 176 -4.56 -34.75 -14.89
CA PRO A 176 -5.37 -35.65 -14.06
C PRO A 176 -4.57 -36.48 -13.06
N ASP A 177 -3.31 -36.77 -13.36
CA ASP A 177 -2.43 -37.55 -12.47
C ASP A 177 -1.94 -36.74 -11.26
N ASP A 178 -1.89 -35.41 -11.39
CA ASP A 178 -1.36 -34.50 -10.36
C ASP A 178 -2.45 -33.82 -9.53
N TRP A 179 -3.68 -33.77 -10.06
CA TRP A 179 -4.79 -33.02 -9.49
C TRP A 179 -6.04 -33.88 -9.37
N ALA A 180 -6.47 -34.10 -8.12
CA ALA A 180 -7.70 -34.83 -7.86
C ALA A 180 -8.93 -34.03 -8.33
N THR A 181 -9.90 -34.73 -8.91
CA THR A 181 -11.23 -34.17 -9.15
C THR A 181 -12.04 -34.23 -7.85
N THR A 182 -12.49 -33.08 -7.35
CA THR A 182 -13.53 -33.09 -6.32
C THR A 182 -14.80 -33.68 -6.95
N PRO A 183 -15.44 -34.70 -6.34
CA PRO A 183 -16.69 -35.23 -6.89
C PRO A 183 -17.69 -34.09 -7.00
N ALA A 184 -18.15 -33.81 -8.21
CA ALA A 184 -19.28 -32.92 -8.37
C ALA A 184 -20.45 -33.57 -7.63
N THR A 185 -21.01 -32.90 -6.62
CA THR A 185 -22.35 -33.23 -6.09
C THR A 185 -23.34 -32.97 -7.23
N ARG A 186 -23.44 -33.93 -8.16
CA ARG A 186 -24.02 -33.74 -9.51
C ARG A 186 -25.51 -34.03 -9.58
N ASP A 187 -26.12 -34.47 -8.48
CA ASP A 187 -27.50 -35.00 -8.53
C ASP A 187 -28.58 -34.03 -8.02
N GLN A 188 -28.22 -32.84 -7.52
CA GLN A 188 -29.21 -31.85 -7.08
C GLN A 188 -29.20 -30.62 -7.99
N LYS A 189 -30.36 -30.31 -8.57
CA LYS A 189 -30.56 -29.07 -9.33
C LYS A 189 -30.30 -27.88 -8.40
N PRO A 190 -29.40 -26.95 -8.75
CA PRO A 190 -29.06 -25.83 -7.87
C PRO A 190 -30.29 -24.95 -7.63
N ARG A 191 -30.47 -24.53 -6.38
CA ARG A 191 -31.60 -23.68 -5.95
C ARG A 191 -31.40 -22.22 -6.32
N LEU A 192 -30.14 -21.77 -6.34
CA LEU A 192 -29.75 -20.41 -6.71
C LEU A 192 -28.30 -20.40 -7.24
N THR A 193 -27.90 -19.28 -7.86
CA THR A 193 -26.50 -19.02 -8.21
C THR A 193 -25.92 -17.95 -7.29
N ILE A 194 -24.74 -18.20 -6.73
CA ILE A 194 -23.97 -17.24 -5.92
C ILE A 194 -22.68 -16.90 -6.66
N ALA A 195 -22.39 -15.61 -6.77
CA ALA A 195 -21.11 -15.13 -7.26
C ALA A 195 -20.10 -15.07 -6.11
N LEU A 196 -18.91 -15.63 -6.32
CA LEU A 196 -17.81 -15.62 -5.38
C LEU A 196 -16.63 -14.87 -6.01
N VAL A 197 -16.35 -13.67 -5.52
CA VAL A 197 -15.32 -12.79 -6.08
C VAL A 197 -14.20 -12.64 -5.06
N GLY A 198 -12.97 -12.94 -5.47
CA GLY A 198 -11.79 -12.83 -4.62
C GLY A 198 -10.57 -13.32 -5.38
N HIS A 199 -9.40 -13.20 -4.74
CA HIS A 199 -8.17 -13.71 -5.33
C HIS A 199 -8.22 -15.24 -5.39
N PRO A 200 -7.70 -15.89 -6.44
CA PRO A 200 -7.76 -17.35 -6.55
C PRO A 200 -7.12 -18.10 -5.39
N TYR A 201 -6.04 -17.54 -4.82
CA TYR A 201 -5.40 -18.08 -3.63
C TYR A 201 -6.28 -17.95 -2.37
N CYS A 202 -7.24 -17.04 -2.32
CA CYS A 202 -8.24 -16.95 -1.25
C CYS A 202 -9.46 -17.85 -1.51
N LEU A 203 -9.81 -18.09 -2.78
CA LEU A 203 -11.01 -18.86 -3.14
C LEU A 203 -10.79 -20.37 -3.12
N HIS A 204 -9.60 -20.83 -3.52
CA HIS A 204 -9.34 -22.24 -3.83
C HIS A 204 -8.27 -22.90 -2.96
N ASP A 205 -7.68 -22.16 -2.02
CA ASP A 205 -6.85 -22.79 -1.00
C ASP A 205 -7.78 -23.34 0.09
N ASP A 206 -7.98 -24.66 0.08
CA ASP A 206 -8.98 -25.34 0.92
C ASP A 206 -8.75 -25.15 2.43
N TYR A 207 -7.51 -24.90 2.84
CA TYR A 207 -7.17 -24.68 4.25
C TYR A 207 -7.61 -23.29 4.69
N ILE A 208 -7.18 -22.23 3.99
CA ILE A 208 -7.49 -20.85 4.41
C ILE A 208 -8.92 -20.43 4.05
N SER A 209 -9.49 -20.96 2.96
CA SER A 209 -10.89 -20.70 2.59
C SER A 209 -11.86 -21.60 3.36
N HIS A 210 -11.35 -22.57 4.11
CA HIS A 210 -12.11 -23.63 4.76
C HIS A 210 -13.09 -24.34 3.81
N ASN A 211 -12.64 -24.68 2.60
CA ASN A 211 -13.43 -25.36 1.55
C ASN A 211 -14.68 -24.57 1.11
N LEU A 212 -14.55 -23.26 0.95
CA LEU A 212 -15.67 -22.34 0.70
C LEU A 212 -16.57 -22.75 -0.48
N VAL A 213 -15.97 -23.07 -1.63
CA VAL A 213 -16.71 -23.48 -2.84
C VAL A 213 -17.50 -24.76 -2.61
N THR A 214 -16.86 -25.77 -2.00
CA THR A 214 -17.49 -27.06 -1.70
C THR A 214 -18.67 -26.89 -0.74
N ARG A 215 -18.54 -26.03 0.28
CA ARG A 215 -19.62 -25.76 1.24
C ARG A 215 -20.82 -25.06 0.61
N LEU A 216 -20.59 -24.04 -0.22
CA LEU A 216 -21.68 -23.36 -0.93
C LEU A 216 -22.43 -24.32 -1.87
N ARG A 217 -21.71 -25.22 -2.55
CA ARG A 217 -22.31 -26.29 -3.36
C ARG A 217 -23.13 -27.26 -2.51
N ALA A 218 -22.64 -27.64 -1.32
CA ALA A 218 -23.36 -28.48 -0.37
C ALA A 218 -24.64 -27.81 0.19
N LEU A 219 -24.67 -26.47 0.26
CA LEU A 219 -25.86 -25.68 0.59
C LEU A 219 -26.84 -25.54 -0.61
N GLY A 220 -26.59 -26.22 -1.73
CA GLY A 220 -27.47 -26.24 -2.90
C GLY A 220 -27.30 -25.04 -3.85
N ALA A 221 -26.22 -24.27 -3.72
CA ALA A 221 -25.92 -23.16 -4.61
C ALA A 221 -25.03 -23.58 -5.79
N ARG A 222 -25.32 -23.07 -6.98
CA ARG A 222 -24.34 -23.01 -8.07
C ARG A 222 -23.37 -21.88 -7.76
N VAL A 223 -22.07 -22.16 -7.74
CA VAL A 223 -21.04 -21.14 -7.50
C VAL A 223 -20.45 -20.71 -8.84
N VAL A 224 -20.43 -19.41 -9.09
CA VAL A 224 -19.66 -18.79 -10.18
C VAL A 224 -18.55 -17.94 -9.58
N THR A 225 -17.36 -17.99 -10.15
CA THR A 225 -16.15 -17.36 -9.58
C THR A 225 -15.55 -16.32 -10.53
N SER A 226 -14.67 -15.46 -10.02
CA SER A 226 -14.08 -14.36 -10.79
C SER A 226 -13.36 -14.82 -12.06
N GLU A 227 -12.77 -16.01 -12.09
CA GLU A 227 -12.08 -16.57 -13.25
C GLU A 227 -13.01 -17.04 -14.38
N MET A 228 -14.28 -17.28 -14.09
CA MET A 228 -15.27 -17.74 -15.09
C MET A 228 -15.78 -16.61 -15.99
N VAL A 229 -15.37 -15.37 -15.74
CA VAL A 229 -15.77 -14.17 -16.48
C VAL A 229 -14.82 -13.95 -17.65
N SER A 230 -15.34 -13.60 -18.82
CA SER A 230 -14.50 -13.26 -19.98
C SER A 230 -13.83 -11.89 -19.80
N PRO A 231 -12.67 -11.62 -20.46
CA PRO A 231 -12.04 -10.30 -20.41
C PRO A 231 -12.98 -9.16 -20.83
N GLU A 232 -13.89 -9.43 -21.77
CA GLU A 232 -14.88 -8.46 -22.23
C GLU A 232 -15.94 -8.18 -21.16
N GLN A 233 -16.46 -9.22 -20.49
CA GLN A 233 -17.40 -9.09 -19.39
C GLN A 233 -16.77 -8.32 -18.22
N ALA A 234 -15.54 -8.66 -17.83
CA ALA A 234 -14.80 -7.97 -16.79
C ALA A 234 -14.56 -6.48 -17.16
N GLY A 235 -14.18 -6.21 -18.41
CA GLY A 235 -13.96 -4.85 -18.91
C GLY A 235 -15.24 -3.98 -18.92
N ARG A 236 -16.42 -4.57 -19.16
CA ARG A 236 -17.70 -3.84 -19.00
C ARG A 236 -18.09 -3.67 -17.54
N GLY A 237 -17.86 -4.71 -16.72
CA GLY A 237 -18.20 -4.70 -15.31
C GLY A 237 -17.40 -3.69 -14.48
N ILE A 238 -16.15 -3.39 -14.86
CA ILE A 238 -15.32 -2.44 -14.08
C ILE A 238 -15.91 -1.03 -14.06
N GLN A 239 -16.63 -0.64 -15.12
CA GLN A 239 -17.32 0.66 -15.21
C GLN A 239 -18.48 0.78 -14.21
N GLN A 240 -18.95 -0.35 -13.68
CA GLN A 240 -20.02 -0.41 -12.70
C GLN A 240 -19.50 -0.31 -11.26
N THR A 241 -18.20 -0.48 -11.02
CA THR A 241 -17.61 -0.54 -9.68
C THR A 241 -16.59 0.57 -9.47
N THR A 242 -15.36 0.42 -9.97
CA THR A 242 -14.28 1.40 -9.74
C THR A 242 -14.18 2.43 -10.85
N GLY A 243 -14.58 2.10 -12.08
CA GLY A 243 -14.42 2.94 -13.28
C GLY A 243 -12.97 3.11 -13.76
N GLN A 244 -11.98 2.63 -12.99
CA GLN A 244 -10.56 2.82 -13.25
C GLN A 244 -9.78 1.52 -13.14
N LYS A 245 -8.77 1.40 -14.01
CA LYS A 245 -7.73 0.40 -13.89
C LYS A 245 -6.63 0.90 -12.96
N ARG A 246 -6.37 0.19 -11.86
CA ARG A 246 -5.34 0.56 -10.87
C ARG A 246 -4.41 -0.62 -10.58
N TRP A 247 -4.99 -1.73 -10.12
CA TRP A 247 -4.25 -2.97 -9.89
C TRP A 247 -4.79 -4.10 -10.75
N PHE A 248 -3.91 -4.93 -11.29
CA PHE A 248 -4.27 -6.02 -12.20
C PHE A 248 -5.37 -6.93 -11.65
N PHE A 249 -5.25 -7.35 -10.39
CA PHE A 249 -6.27 -8.21 -9.78
C PHE A 249 -7.53 -7.45 -9.37
N GLU A 250 -7.40 -6.18 -8.97
CA GLU A 250 -8.56 -5.34 -8.68
C GLU A 250 -9.40 -5.16 -9.96
N ASP A 251 -8.76 -4.86 -11.08
CA ASP A 251 -9.44 -4.64 -12.36
C ASP A 251 -10.28 -5.85 -12.74
N TRP A 252 -9.72 -7.05 -12.61
CA TRP A 252 -10.41 -8.29 -12.92
C TRP A 252 -11.54 -8.59 -11.94
N MET A 253 -11.28 -8.49 -10.63
CA MET A 253 -12.27 -8.81 -9.60
C MET A 253 -13.41 -7.77 -9.55
N SER A 254 -13.10 -6.48 -9.62
CA SER A 254 -14.06 -5.38 -9.76
C SER A 254 -14.89 -5.52 -11.03
N GLY A 255 -14.26 -5.95 -12.12
CA GLY A 255 -14.93 -6.31 -13.36
C GLY A 255 -15.91 -7.48 -13.20
N ALA A 256 -15.46 -8.58 -12.61
CA ALA A 256 -16.29 -9.74 -12.34
C ALA A 256 -17.47 -9.41 -11.41
N ALA A 257 -17.22 -8.64 -10.34
CA ALA A 257 -18.26 -8.19 -9.43
C ALA A 257 -19.29 -7.31 -10.14
N GLY A 258 -18.85 -6.32 -10.92
CA GLY A 258 -19.74 -5.45 -11.68
C GLY A 258 -20.59 -6.22 -12.70
N HIS A 259 -20.01 -7.24 -13.35
CA HIS A 259 -20.75 -8.14 -14.22
C HIS A 259 -21.83 -8.89 -13.44
N TYR A 260 -21.47 -9.59 -12.37
CA TYR A 260 -22.42 -10.40 -11.59
C TYR A 260 -23.49 -9.59 -10.84
N LEU A 261 -23.19 -8.35 -10.47
CA LEU A 261 -24.19 -7.46 -9.88
C LEU A 261 -25.32 -7.14 -10.86
N LEU A 262 -25.03 -7.10 -12.16
CA LEU A 262 -26.02 -6.86 -13.22
C LEU A 262 -26.66 -8.14 -13.78
N GLU A 263 -26.14 -9.32 -13.45
CA GLU A 263 -26.66 -10.60 -13.92
C GLU A 263 -27.91 -11.04 -13.12
N PRO A 264 -29.11 -11.11 -13.74
CA PRO A 264 -30.35 -11.42 -13.02
C PRO A 264 -30.36 -12.80 -12.37
N ASN A 265 -29.65 -13.77 -12.97
CA ASN A 265 -29.58 -15.15 -12.51
C ASN A 265 -28.66 -15.34 -11.31
N VAL A 266 -27.88 -14.32 -10.94
CA VAL A 266 -27.06 -14.32 -9.71
C VAL A 266 -27.93 -13.81 -8.57
N ALA A 267 -28.12 -14.63 -7.54
CA ALA A 267 -28.97 -14.29 -6.40
C ALA A 267 -28.27 -13.34 -5.41
N GLY A 268 -26.96 -13.48 -5.25
CA GLY A 268 -26.14 -12.64 -4.38
C GLY A 268 -24.66 -12.82 -4.64
N LEU A 269 -23.86 -11.91 -4.09
CA LEU A 269 -22.41 -11.88 -4.26
C LEU A 269 -21.69 -11.97 -2.91
N ILE A 270 -20.64 -12.78 -2.86
CA ILE A 270 -19.73 -12.89 -1.72
C ILE A 270 -18.34 -12.43 -2.18
N ALA A 271 -17.84 -11.36 -1.60
CA ALA A 271 -16.47 -10.89 -1.80
C ALA A 271 -15.56 -11.50 -0.73
N VAL A 272 -14.51 -12.22 -1.14
CA VAL A 272 -13.55 -12.87 -0.24
C VAL A 272 -12.21 -12.15 -0.30
N MET A 273 -11.74 -11.68 0.84
CA MET A 273 -10.46 -11.00 0.99
C MET A 273 -9.63 -11.65 2.09
N ALA A 274 -8.31 -11.45 2.05
CA ALA A 274 -7.43 -11.81 3.15
C ALA A 274 -7.23 -10.64 4.12
N PHE A 275 -7.12 -10.94 5.41
CA PHE A 275 -6.75 -9.96 6.42
C PHE A 275 -5.42 -9.27 6.06
N THR A 276 -5.36 -7.95 6.25
CA THR A 276 -4.27 -7.05 5.80
C THR A 276 -3.96 -7.05 4.28
N CYS A 277 -4.90 -7.48 3.44
CA CYS A 277 -4.80 -7.27 2.00
C CYS A 277 -5.17 -5.84 1.63
N GLY A 278 -4.17 -5.06 1.22
CA GLY A 278 -4.37 -3.63 1.01
C GLY A 278 -5.27 -3.26 -0.16
N PRO A 279 -5.06 -3.76 -1.40
CA PRO A 279 -5.93 -3.43 -2.53
C PRO A 279 -7.39 -3.82 -2.25
N ASP A 280 -7.60 -5.00 -1.65
CA ASP A 280 -8.95 -5.51 -1.35
C ASP A 280 -9.76 -4.57 -0.45
N SER A 281 -9.11 -3.88 0.49
CA SER A 281 -9.78 -2.93 1.39
C SER A 281 -10.43 -1.73 0.68
N ALA A 282 -9.89 -1.31 -0.46
CA ALA A 282 -10.47 -0.25 -1.29
C ALA A 282 -11.46 -0.85 -2.29
N MET A 283 -11.06 -1.94 -2.95
CA MET A 283 -11.86 -2.64 -3.93
C MET A 283 -13.22 -3.08 -3.39
N VAL A 284 -13.24 -3.81 -2.27
CA VAL A 284 -14.47 -4.38 -1.71
C VAL A 284 -15.42 -3.29 -1.21
N GLU A 285 -14.91 -2.15 -0.76
CA GLU A 285 -15.75 -1.00 -0.42
C GLU A 285 -16.52 -0.50 -1.65
N THR A 286 -15.85 -0.32 -2.79
CA THR A 286 -16.53 0.11 -4.03
C THR A 286 -17.57 -0.90 -4.50
N MET A 287 -17.29 -2.20 -4.36
CA MET A 287 -18.24 -3.27 -4.68
C MET A 287 -19.45 -3.24 -3.72
N THR A 288 -19.22 -3.01 -2.43
CA THR A 288 -20.26 -2.95 -1.40
C THR A 288 -21.21 -1.79 -1.67
N ARG A 289 -20.67 -0.60 -1.93
CA ARG A 289 -21.43 0.60 -2.30
C ARG A 289 -22.29 0.37 -3.53
N ARG A 290 -21.69 -0.20 -4.59
CA ARG A 290 -22.44 -0.49 -5.81
C ARG A 290 -23.56 -1.49 -5.58
N ALA A 291 -23.29 -2.55 -4.82
CA ALA A 291 -24.29 -3.55 -4.50
C ALA A 291 -25.46 -2.94 -3.69
N HIS A 292 -25.15 -2.08 -2.71
CA HIS A 292 -26.15 -1.36 -1.93
C HIS A 292 -27.00 -0.44 -2.81
N ALA A 293 -26.38 0.36 -3.68
CA ALA A 293 -27.08 1.20 -4.64
C ALA A 293 -28.05 0.38 -5.49
N LEU A 294 -27.59 -0.74 -6.07
CA LEU A 294 -28.42 -1.64 -6.88
C LEU A 294 -29.41 -2.49 -6.07
N GLY A 295 -29.46 -2.37 -4.74
CA GLY A 295 -30.27 -3.21 -3.86
C GLY A 295 -29.94 -4.70 -3.90
N ARG A 296 -28.72 -5.07 -4.31
CA ARG A 296 -28.27 -6.46 -4.52
C ARG A 296 -27.66 -7.05 -3.24
N PRO A 297 -28.00 -8.30 -2.86
CA PRO A 297 -27.37 -8.96 -1.73
C PRO A 297 -25.85 -9.08 -1.89
N PHE A 298 -25.12 -8.58 -0.90
CA PHE A 298 -23.67 -8.59 -0.87
C PHE A 298 -23.16 -8.96 0.53
N MET A 299 -22.11 -9.78 0.59
CA MET A 299 -21.39 -10.07 1.82
C MET A 299 -19.89 -10.00 1.59
N SER A 300 -19.17 -9.29 2.47
CA SER A 300 -17.71 -9.37 2.55
C SER A 300 -17.30 -10.46 3.56
N LEU A 301 -16.35 -11.30 3.16
CA LEU A 301 -15.76 -12.34 3.98
C LEU A 301 -14.26 -12.14 4.07
N VAL A 302 -13.76 -12.02 5.30
CA VAL A 302 -12.35 -11.80 5.60
C VAL A 302 -11.76 -13.11 6.11
N LEU A 303 -10.73 -13.59 5.42
CA LEU A 303 -9.96 -14.77 5.82
C LEU A 303 -8.80 -14.33 6.71
N ASP A 304 -8.64 -14.97 7.85
CA ASP A 304 -7.59 -14.69 8.82
C ASP A 304 -6.92 -15.99 9.30
N GLU A 305 -5.68 -15.89 9.77
CA GLU A 305 -4.88 -17.04 10.23
C GLU A 305 -5.44 -17.68 11.51
N HIS A 306 -6.14 -16.89 12.34
CA HIS A 306 -6.77 -17.33 13.59
C HIS A 306 -8.27 -17.65 13.41
N GLY A 307 -8.80 -17.54 12.18
CA GLY A 307 -10.21 -17.73 11.89
C GLY A 307 -10.71 -19.12 12.27
N SER A 308 -11.71 -19.20 13.16
CA SER A 308 -12.46 -20.44 13.35
C SER A 308 -13.40 -20.65 12.16
N ALA A 309 -13.40 -21.86 11.59
CA ALA A 309 -14.29 -22.19 10.48
C ALA A 309 -15.78 -22.02 10.86
N THR A 310 -16.13 -22.19 12.14
CA THR A 310 -17.51 -22.14 12.64
C THR A 310 -18.18 -20.79 12.37
N GLY A 311 -17.54 -19.67 12.71
CA GLY A 311 -18.14 -18.34 12.51
C GLY A 311 -18.34 -18.00 11.04
N MET A 312 -17.42 -18.44 10.18
CA MET A 312 -17.56 -18.30 8.73
C MET A 312 -18.74 -19.13 8.20
N ILE A 313 -18.84 -20.40 8.62
CA ILE A 313 -19.90 -21.31 8.18
C ILE A 313 -21.29 -20.75 8.52
N THR A 314 -21.50 -20.30 9.76
CA THR A 314 -22.80 -19.74 10.17
C THR A 314 -23.18 -18.50 9.35
N ARG A 315 -22.20 -17.64 9.00
CA ARG A 315 -22.46 -16.48 8.12
C ARG A 315 -22.83 -16.91 6.70
N LEU A 316 -22.19 -17.94 6.16
CA LEU A 316 -22.54 -18.50 4.84
C LEU A 316 -23.96 -19.08 4.85
N GLU A 317 -24.29 -19.88 5.87
CA GLU A 317 -25.62 -20.48 6.03
C GLU A 317 -26.70 -19.40 6.12
N ALA A 318 -26.50 -18.39 6.97
CA ALA A 318 -27.43 -17.26 7.11
C ALA A 318 -27.59 -16.47 5.81
N PHE A 319 -26.50 -16.25 5.06
CA PHE A 319 -26.54 -15.56 3.78
C PHE A 319 -27.30 -16.38 2.74
N VAL A 320 -27.05 -17.69 2.62
CA VAL A 320 -27.77 -18.57 1.69
C VAL A 320 -29.25 -18.65 2.04
N ASP A 321 -29.60 -18.80 3.33
CA ASP A 321 -30.99 -18.81 3.79
C ASP A 321 -31.72 -17.49 3.46
N MET A 322 -31.09 -16.34 3.72
CA MET A 322 -31.60 -15.03 3.32
C MET A 322 -31.87 -14.97 1.81
N LEU A 323 -30.95 -15.47 0.98
CA LEU A 323 -31.11 -15.48 -0.49
C LEU A 323 -32.26 -16.39 -0.94
N THR A 324 -32.45 -17.54 -0.30
CA THR A 324 -33.54 -18.48 -0.67
C THR A 324 -34.94 -17.94 -0.37
N ARG A 325 -35.07 -17.05 0.62
CA ARG A 325 -36.36 -16.43 0.99
C ARG A 325 -36.71 -15.21 0.14
N ARG A 326 -35.75 -14.66 -0.61
CA ARG A 326 -35.95 -13.47 -1.42
C ARG A 326 -36.61 -13.84 -2.74
N ASP A 327 -37.62 -13.09 -3.15
CA ASP A 327 -38.31 -13.29 -4.42
C ASP A 327 -37.36 -12.96 -5.60
N PRO A 328 -37.10 -13.91 -6.53
CA PRO A 328 -36.30 -13.66 -7.72
C PRO A 328 -36.78 -12.46 -8.56
N ALA A 329 -38.08 -12.15 -8.55
CA ALA A 329 -38.63 -10.98 -9.25
C ALA A 329 -38.08 -9.66 -8.69
N GLN A 330 -37.74 -9.60 -7.40
CA GLN A 330 -37.14 -8.41 -6.78
C GLN A 330 -35.73 -8.13 -7.30
N ASN A 331 -34.98 -9.18 -7.70
CA ASN A 331 -33.66 -9.00 -8.32
C ASN A 331 -33.77 -8.38 -9.71
N ALA A 332 -34.72 -8.84 -10.52
CA ALA A 332 -34.98 -8.28 -11.85
C ALA A 332 -35.54 -6.84 -11.75
N LEU A 333 -36.41 -6.59 -10.77
CA LEU A 333 -36.98 -5.26 -10.51
C LEU A 333 -35.92 -4.25 -10.07
N ALA A 334 -35.02 -4.62 -9.16
CA ALA A 334 -33.92 -3.75 -8.71
C ALA A 334 -33.02 -3.31 -9.88
N ILE A 335 -32.74 -4.22 -10.84
CA ILE A 335 -31.96 -3.93 -12.05
C ILE A 335 -32.76 -3.08 -13.08
N SER A 336 -34.09 -3.02 -12.95
CA SER A 336 -34.98 -2.30 -13.86
C SER A 336 -35.42 -0.92 -13.36
N ALA A 337 -35.52 -0.71 -12.04
CA ALA A 337 -36.04 0.51 -11.42
C ALA A 337 -35.02 1.66 -11.43
N GLU A 338 -33.73 1.36 -11.44
CA GLU A 338 -32.65 2.33 -11.58
C GLU A 338 -32.01 2.20 -12.97
N CYS A 339 -32.80 2.51 -14.00
CA CYS A 339 -32.28 2.61 -15.36
C CYS A 339 -31.54 3.94 -15.55
N ASP A 340 -30.46 4.14 -14.81
CA ASP A 340 -29.27 4.78 -15.38
C ASP A 340 -28.19 3.69 -15.50
N ARG A 341 -28.43 2.75 -16.43
CA ARG A 341 -27.55 1.60 -16.72
C ARG A 341 -26.18 2.02 -17.27
N THR A 342 -25.90 3.31 -17.30
CA THR A 342 -24.82 3.93 -18.06
C THR A 342 -24.07 5.01 -17.31
N ALA A 343 -24.57 5.56 -16.21
CA ALA A 343 -23.79 6.51 -15.43
C ALA A 343 -22.52 5.80 -14.92
N PRO A 344 -21.33 6.11 -15.48
CA PRO A 344 -20.09 5.61 -14.93
C PRO A 344 -20.00 6.10 -13.50
N VAL A 345 -19.23 5.43 -12.64
CA VAL A 345 -18.78 6.09 -11.43
C VAL A 345 -17.99 7.32 -11.87
N ALA A 346 -18.63 8.48 -11.75
CA ALA A 346 -18.09 9.73 -12.22
C ALA A 346 -16.88 10.04 -11.34
N LEU A 347 -15.69 9.90 -11.92
CA LEU A 347 -14.52 10.55 -11.36
C LEU A 347 -14.85 12.02 -11.14
N PRO A 348 -14.44 12.62 -10.01
CA PRO A 348 -14.59 14.06 -9.83
C PRO A 348 -14.05 14.73 -11.08
N ALA A 349 -14.96 15.31 -11.88
CA ALA A 349 -14.59 15.96 -13.11
C ALA A 349 -13.64 17.11 -12.74
N VAL A 350 -12.72 17.48 -13.64
CA VAL A 350 -12.12 18.81 -13.54
C VAL A 350 -13.29 19.79 -13.52
N LEU A 351 -13.57 20.36 -12.35
CA LEU A 351 -14.82 21.07 -12.14
C LEU A 351 -14.84 22.31 -13.04
N ARG A 352 -16.00 22.58 -13.63
CA ARG A 352 -16.24 23.86 -14.26
C ARG A 352 -16.18 24.90 -13.14
N GLN A 353 -15.30 25.89 -13.29
CA GLN A 353 -15.12 27.11 -12.48
C GLN A 353 -15.92 27.14 -11.16
N LEU A 354 -15.20 27.13 -10.03
CA LEU A 354 -15.79 27.28 -8.71
C LEU A 354 -16.08 28.77 -8.43
N ASN A 355 -17.27 29.06 -7.93
CA ASN A 355 -17.69 30.42 -7.61
C ASN A 355 -17.27 30.80 -6.19
N ASN A 356 -16.12 31.46 -6.04
CA ASN A 356 -15.60 31.98 -4.76
C ASN A 356 -15.52 30.92 -3.64
N PRO A 357 -14.75 29.83 -3.85
CA PRO A 357 -14.74 28.67 -2.94
C PRO A 357 -14.09 28.97 -1.59
N VAL A 358 -14.56 28.28 -0.55
CA VAL A 358 -13.87 28.13 0.74
C VAL A 358 -13.19 26.77 0.76
N VAL A 359 -11.87 26.77 0.60
CA VAL A 359 -11.08 25.55 0.36
C VAL A 359 -10.54 24.96 1.65
N GLY A 360 -10.81 23.68 1.89
CA GLY A 360 -10.14 22.87 2.91
C GLY A 360 -9.19 21.84 2.30
N PHE A 361 -8.11 21.51 2.99
CA PHE A 361 -7.21 20.40 2.62
C PHE A 361 -6.62 19.73 3.87
N PRO A 362 -6.37 18.40 3.84
CA PRO A 362 -5.89 17.66 5.01
C PRO A 362 -4.60 18.23 5.61
N ARG A 363 -4.55 18.25 6.95
CA ARG A 363 -3.31 18.57 7.69
C ARG A 363 -2.31 17.42 7.60
N MET A 364 -1.03 17.78 7.42
CA MET A 364 0.10 16.86 7.45
C MET A 364 1.35 17.62 7.89
N GLY A 365 1.63 17.62 9.20
CA GLY A 365 2.74 18.35 9.79
C GLY A 365 2.70 19.84 9.44
N THR A 366 3.85 20.40 9.04
CA THR A 366 4.00 21.81 8.69
C THR A 366 3.51 22.17 7.28
N SER A 367 3.06 21.20 6.47
CA SER A 367 2.65 21.44 5.08
C SER A 367 1.44 22.35 4.93
N ALA A 368 0.60 22.43 5.97
CA ALA A 368 -0.59 23.27 5.94
C ALA A 368 -0.26 24.76 5.78
N ILE A 369 0.84 25.23 6.38
CA ILE A 369 1.27 26.63 6.37
C ILE A 369 1.60 27.12 4.95
N PRO A 370 2.53 26.50 4.20
CA PRO A 370 2.87 26.95 2.86
C PRO A 370 1.72 26.74 1.86
N ILE A 371 0.93 25.67 1.97
CA ILE A 371 -0.22 25.44 1.07
C ILE A 371 -1.27 26.53 1.30
N LYS A 372 -1.63 26.81 2.57
CA LYS A 372 -2.52 27.91 2.94
C LYS A 372 -2.01 29.24 2.39
N SER A 373 -0.71 29.51 2.54
CA SER A 373 -0.08 30.74 2.04
C SER A 373 -0.25 30.92 0.52
N VAL A 374 -0.22 29.84 -0.28
CA VAL A 374 -0.46 29.93 -1.73
C VAL A 374 -1.91 30.32 -2.01
N PHE A 375 -2.88 29.62 -1.42
CA PHE A 375 -4.29 29.86 -1.66
C PHE A 375 -4.77 31.22 -1.14
N GLU A 376 -4.38 31.61 0.08
CA GLU A 376 -4.74 32.93 0.61
C GLU A 376 -4.03 34.06 -0.16
N GLY A 377 -2.78 33.85 -0.57
CA GLY A 377 -2.01 34.83 -1.34
C GLY A 377 -2.57 35.11 -2.73
N ILE A 378 -3.29 34.16 -3.31
CA ILE A 378 -4.05 34.33 -4.56
C ILE A 378 -5.51 34.76 -4.32
N GLY A 379 -5.93 34.97 -3.07
CA GLY A 379 -7.26 35.49 -2.73
C GLY A 379 -8.34 34.43 -2.50
N VAL A 380 -7.98 33.16 -2.35
CA VAL A 380 -8.89 32.06 -2.01
C VAL A 380 -8.95 31.90 -0.50
N ARG A 381 -10.16 31.80 0.07
CA ARG A 381 -10.33 31.57 1.50
C ARG A 381 -10.01 30.12 1.84
N VAL A 382 -9.25 29.90 2.90
CA VAL A 382 -8.89 28.56 3.39
C VAL A 382 -9.55 28.29 4.74
N GLU A 383 -10.14 27.12 4.91
CA GLU A 383 -10.71 26.62 6.17
C GLU A 383 -10.21 25.20 6.43
N LEU A 384 -9.40 25.03 7.48
CA LEU A 384 -8.76 23.75 7.82
C LEU A 384 -9.43 23.04 8.99
N GLY A 385 -10.44 23.67 9.60
CA GLY A 385 -11.05 23.21 10.83
C GLY A 385 -10.06 23.17 12.01
N PRO A 386 -10.46 22.54 13.12
CA PRO A 386 -9.61 22.39 14.30
C PRO A 386 -8.34 21.59 14.01
N SER A 387 -7.37 21.65 14.93
CA SER A 387 -6.24 20.73 14.93
C SER A 387 -6.71 19.29 15.13
N LEU A 388 -5.96 18.33 14.57
CA LEU A 388 -6.28 16.92 14.70
C LEU A 388 -6.39 16.53 16.18
N SER A 389 -7.41 15.74 16.48
CA SER A 389 -7.73 15.33 17.85
C SER A 389 -8.35 13.93 17.88
N SER A 390 -8.62 13.41 19.07
CA SER A 390 -9.35 12.14 19.22
C SER A 390 -10.73 12.17 18.55
N ARG A 391 -11.36 13.35 18.43
CA ARG A 391 -12.60 13.52 17.68
C ARG A 391 -12.39 13.23 16.19
N THR A 392 -11.35 13.81 15.61
CA THR A 392 -10.96 13.58 14.21
C THR A 392 -10.80 12.09 13.92
N VAL A 393 -10.07 11.36 14.78
CA VAL A 393 -9.88 9.91 14.64
C VAL A 393 -11.21 9.16 14.74
N SER A 394 -12.05 9.54 15.72
CA SER A 394 -13.36 8.89 15.94
C SER A 394 -14.30 9.06 14.74
N LEU A 395 -14.31 10.24 14.11
CA LEU A 395 -15.09 10.50 12.89
C LEU A 395 -14.57 9.66 11.73
N GLY A 396 -13.25 9.62 11.55
CA GLY A 396 -12.59 8.80 10.54
C GLY A 396 -12.90 7.31 10.65
N VAL A 397 -12.68 6.73 11.83
CA VAL A 397 -12.89 5.30 12.11
C VAL A 397 -14.35 4.89 11.90
N ARG A 398 -15.31 5.77 12.24
CA ARG A 398 -16.74 5.48 12.12
C ARG A 398 -17.20 5.30 10.66
N HIS A 399 -16.59 6.05 9.74
CA HIS A 399 -17.09 6.18 8.37
C HIS A 399 -16.15 5.59 7.31
N ALA A 400 -14.91 5.30 7.69
CA ALA A 400 -13.95 4.66 6.80
C ALA A 400 -14.17 3.15 6.69
N PRO A 401 -13.76 2.53 5.58
CA PRO A 401 -13.72 1.08 5.47
C PRO A 401 -12.78 0.48 6.52
N GLU A 402 -13.19 -0.63 7.14
CA GLU A 402 -12.52 -1.20 8.33
C GLU A 402 -11.00 -1.43 8.12
N PHE A 403 -10.61 -2.02 6.99
CA PHE A 403 -9.22 -2.40 6.70
C PHE A 403 -8.44 -1.36 5.88
N ILE A 404 -8.99 -0.16 5.66
CA ILE A 404 -8.25 0.91 4.97
C ILE A 404 -7.08 1.38 5.87
N CYS A 405 -5.95 1.75 5.28
CA CYS A 405 -4.80 2.19 6.07
C CYS A 405 -5.12 3.50 6.80
N THR A 406 -4.57 3.63 8.01
CA THR A 406 -5.01 4.63 8.99
C THR A 406 -4.85 6.10 8.58
N PRO A 407 -3.90 6.53 7.73
CA PRO A 407 -3.91 7.89 7.18
C PRO A 407 -5.24 8.27 6.54
N TYR A 408 -5.89 7.36 5.80
CA TYR A 408 -7.22 7.60 5.23
C TYR A 408 -8.23 8.00 6.30
N LYS A 409 -8.24 7.29 7.43
CA LYS A 409 -9.17 7.56 8.55
C LYS A 409 -8.94 8.96 9.11
N TYR A 410 -7.69 9.35 9.32
CA TYR A 410 -7.34 10.69 9.81
C TYR A 410 -7.72 11.79 8.80
N ILE A 411 -7.46 11.56 7.52
CA ILE A 411 -7.81 12.45 6.43
C ILE A 411 -9.33 12.63 6.32
N LEU A 412 -10.09 11.53 6.33
CA LEU A 412 -11.56 11.56 6.27
C LEU A 412 -12.13 12.32 7.48
N GLY A 413 -11.65 12.01 8.68
CA GLY A 413 -12.03 12.72 9.88
C GLY A 413 -11.78 14.22 9.76
N ASN A 414 -10.58 14.61 9.31
CA ASN A 414 -10.22 16.03 9.18
C ASN A 414 -11.04 16.74 8.10
N MET A 415 -11.37 16.07 6.99
CA MET A 415 -12.26 16.60 5.94
C MET A 415 -13.68 16.83 6.46
N ILE A 416 -14.23 15.91 7.27
CA ILE A 416 -15.53 16.11 7.93
C ILE A 416 -15.49 17.39 8.78
N GLU A 417 -14.43 17.60 9.57
CA GLU A 417 -14.31 18.78 10.42
C GLU A 417 -14.15 20.08 9.61
N MET A 418 -13.52 20.04 8.44
CA MET A 418 -13.44 21.19 7.52
C MET A 418 -14.80 21.57 6.98
N LEU A 419 -15.59 20.58 6.53
CA LEU A 419 -16.93 20.80 6.01
C LEU A 419 -17.85 21.37 7.10
N GLU A 420 -17.77 20.84 8.32
CA GLU A 420 -18.50 21.38 9.49
C GLU A 420 -18.07 22.80 9.86
N SER A 421 -16.81 23.17 9.58
CA SER A 421 -16.26 24.51 9.82
C SER A 421 -16.59 25.51 8.70
N GLY A 422 -17.23 25.05 7.61
CA GLY A 422 -17.72 25.91 6.53
C GLY A 422 -16.88 25.87 5.25
N ALA A 423 -16.00 24.89 5.08
CA ALA A 423 -15.43 24.60 3.76
C ALA A 423 -16.53 24.06 2.81
N ASP A 424 -16.57 24.56 1.59
CA ASP A 424 -17.46 24.08 0.52
C ASP A 424 -16.72 23.31 -0.58
N THR A 425 -15.39 23.43 -0.58
CA THR A 425 -14.50 22.81 -1.55
C THR A 425 -13.39 22.11 -0.81
N LEU A 426 -13.17 20.83 -1.09
CA LEU A 426 -12.05 20.07 -0.54
C LEU A 426 -10.98 19.86 -1.60
N LEU A 427 -9.72 20.06 -1.24
CA LEU A 427 -8.57 19.75 -2.07
C LEU A 427 -7.88 18.50 -1.50
N TYR A 428 -7.72 17.49 -2.36
CA TYR A 428 -6.93 16.31 -2.05
C TYR A 428 -5.74 16.16 -3.01
N MET A 429 -4.57 15.89 -2.41
CA MET A 429 -3.35 15.64 -3.17
C MET A 429 -3.25 14.17 -3.53
N ASP A 430 -3.80 13.82 -4.69
CA ASP A 430 -3.71 12.49 -5.27
C ASP A 430 -2.37 12.31 -6.00
N GLY A 431 -1.80 11.12 -5.90
CA GLY A 431 -0.55 10.74 -6.54
C GLY A 431 -0.75 9.49 -7.42
N ALA A 432 0.04 9.40 -8.50
CA ALA A 432 0.15 8.19 -9.32
C ALA A 432 0.94 7.07 -8.60
N GLU A 433 0.70 6.91 -7.30
CA GLU A 433 1.45 6.01 -6.44
C GLU A 433 0.94 4.58 -6.54
N LEU A 434 1.85 3.61 -6.38
CA LEU A 434 1.54 2.17 -6.43
C LEU A 434 0.83 1.67 -5.16
N CYS A 435 0.27 2.57 -4.35
CA CYS A 435 -0.37 2.32 -3.06
C CYS A 435 -1.86 2.73 -3.08
N ARG A 436 -2.54 2.60 -1.94
CA ARG A 436 -3.98 2.88 -1.82
C ARG A 436 -4.36 4.35 -1.99
N ASN A 437 -3.40 5.27 -1.87
CA ASN A 437 -3.63 6.69 -2.04
C ASN A 437 -4.31 7.01 -3.39
N SER A 438 -3.96 6.26 -4.44
CA SER A 438 -4.58 6.34 -5.77
C SER A 438 -6.11 6.12 -5.79
N SER A 439 -6.68 5.51 -4.73
CA SER A 439 -8.12 5.30 -4.57
C SER A 439 -8.78 6.30 -3.62
N TYR A 440 -8.00 7.12 -2.90
CA TYR A 440 -8.53 7.96 -1.82
C TYR A 440 -9.49 9.02 -2.34
N THR A 441 -9.16 9.69 -3.45
CA THR A 441 -10.00 10.75 -4.03
C THR A 441 -11.44 10.27 -4.22
N GLN A 442 -11.62 9.12 -4.87
CA GLN A 442 -12.94 8.53 -5.11
C GLN A 442 -13.62 8.12 -3.80
N MET A 443 -12.91 7.40 -2.94
CA MET A 443 -13.49 6.90 -1.69
C MET A 443 -13.90 8.04 -0.75
N LEU A 444 -13.06 9.07 -0.58
CA LEU A 444 -13.37 10.26 0.22
C LEU A 444 -14.59 10.98 -0.36
N ASN A 445 -14.65 11.15 -1.68
CA ASN A 445 -15.80 11.75 -2.35
C ASN A 445 -17.10 11.00 -2.03
N ASP A 446 -17.09 9.68 -2.20
CA ASP A 446 -18.28 8.86 -2.08
C ASP A 446 -18.76 8.79 -0.62
N VAL A 447 -17.84 8.60 0.34
CA VAL A 447 -18.19 8.55 1.77
C VAL A 447 -18.81 9.87 2.23
N LEU A 448 -18.22 11.01 1.85
CA LEU A 448 -18.72 12.31 2.27
C LEU A 448 -20.08 12.66 1.65
N HIS A 449 -20.34 12.25 0.39
CA HIS A 449 -21.66 12.41 -0.22
C HIS A 449 -22.72 11.50 0.43
N ASP A 450 -22.37 10.26 0.79
CA ASP A 450 -23.28 9.36 1.51
C ASP A 450 -23.68 9.90 2.89
N LEU A 451 -22.78 10.67 3.53
CA LEU A 451 -23.07 11.38 4.77
C LEU A 451 -23.97 12.62 4.57
N GLY A 452 -24.28 12.98 3.33
CA GLY A 452 -25.17 14.08 2.97
C GLY A 452 -24.48 15.44 2.85
N TYR A 453 -23.15 15.50 2.85
CA TYR A 453 -22.44 16.75 2.62
C TYR A 453 -22.58 17.20 1.16
N LYS A 454 -22.67 18.52 0.97
CA LYS A 454 -22.66 19.17 -0.34
C LYS A 454 -21.36 19.92 -0.47
N PHE A 455 -20.47 19.44 -1.34
CA PHE A 455 -19.14 20.00 -1.51
C PHE A 455 -18.59 19.64 -2.87
N GLU A 456 -17.52 20.32 -3.24
CA GLU A 456 -16.77 20.05 -4.46
C GLU A 456 -15.40 19.45 -4.11
N LEU A 457 -15.04 18.31 -4.69
CA LEU A 457 -13.72 17.70 -4.48
C LEU A 457 -12.78 18.01 -5.66
N VAL A 458 -11.70 18.73 -5.40
CA VAL A 458 -10.64 19.00 -6.35
C VAL A 458 -9.46 18.07 -6.08
N SER A 459 -8.97 17.39 -7.12
CA SER A 459 -7.82 16.49 -7.05
C SER A 459 -6.64 16.99 -7.88
N THR A 460 -5.42 16.72 -7.41
CA THR A 460 -4.18 16.97 -8.16
C THR A 460 -3.85 15.91 -9.22
N ALA A 461 -4.70 14.88 -9.39
CA ALA A 461 -4.46 13.80 -10.37
C ALA A 461 -4.22 14.33 -11.81
N MET A 462 -4.80 15.48 -12.18
CA MET A 462 -4.59 16.11 -13.48
C MET A 462 -3.13 16.52 -13.76
N PHE A 463 -2.31 16.72 -12.74
CA PHE A 463 -0.89 17.02 -12.90
C PHE A 463 -0.09 15.83 -13.43
N ALA A 464 -0.59 14.60 -13.26
CA ALA A 464 0.05 13.40 -13.80
C ALA A 464 -0.05 13.30 -15.34
N THR A 465 -1.09 13.90 -15.96
CA THR A 465 -1.39 13.75 -17.40
C THR A 465 -1.40 15.07 -18.17
N GLY A 466 -1.61 16.22 -17.51
CA GLY A 466 -1.87 17.51 -18.16
C GLY A 466 -0.64 18.32 -18.59
N GLY A 467 0.58 17.85 -18.31
CA GLY A 467 1.83 18.51 -18.73
C GLY A 467 1.89 20.00 -18.34
N ALA A 468 2.39 20.85 -19.24
CA ALA A 468 2.53 22.30 -19.00
C ALA A 468 1.19 23.05 -18.83
N PHE A 469 0.06 22.46 -19.26
CA PHE A 469 -1.26 23.08 -19.18
C PHE A 469 -2.03 22.72 -17.90
N ALA A 470 -1.56 21.72 -17.14
CA ALA A 470 -2.19 21.27 -15.90
C ALA A 470 -2.29 22.39 -14.86
N LEU A 471 -1.20 23.11 -14.60
CA LEU A 471 -1.18 24.19 -13.60
C LEU A 471 -2.13 25.34 -13.94
N PRO A 472 -2.12 25.92 -15.16
CA PRO A 472 -3.12 26.92 -15.53
C PRO A 472 -4.56 26.41 -15.39
N GLN A 473 -4.84 25.17 -15.80
CA GLN A 473 -6.18 24.59 -15.72
C GLN A 473 -6.62 24.36 -14.27
N PHE A 474 -5.70 23.91 -13.41
CA PHE A 474 -5.92 23.78 -11.97
C PHE A 474 -6.27 25.13 -11.33
N LEU A 475 -5.48 26.17 -11.59
CA LEU A 475 -5.71 27.51 -11.03
C LEU A 475 -7.04 28.12 -11.51
N ARG A 476 -7.45 27.87 -12.76
CA ARG A 476 -8.73 28.34 -13.31
C ARG A 476 -9.96 27.79 -12.59
N GLN A 477 -9.82 26.67 -11.87
CA GLN A 477 -10.91 26.13 -11.06
C GLN A 477 -11.21 27.04 -9.87
N PHE A 478 -10.19 27.66 -9.27
CA PHE A 478 -10.33 28.53 -8.11
C PHE A 478 -10.46 30.01 -8.48
N MET A 479 -9.84 30.43 -9.58
CA MET A 479 -9.83 31.81 -10.04
C MET A 479 -9.94 31.91 -11.57
N PRO A 480 -11.03 32.50 -12.10
CA PRO A 480 -11.20 32.65 -13.55
C PRO A 480 -10.11 33.50 -14.22
N GLN A 481 -9.60 34.50 -13.49
CA GLN A 481 -8.50 35.37 -13.92
C GLN A 481 -7.44 35.39 -12.83
N PHE A 482 -6.18 35.14 -13.20
CA PHE A 482 -5.05 35.19 -12.29
C PHE A 482 -3.85 35.83 -12.97
N SER A 483 -3.03 36.50 -12.16
CA SER A 483 -1.76 37.05 -12.61
C SER A 483 -0.64 36.06 -12.32
N TRP A 484 0.12 35.67 -13.35
CA TRP A 484 1.28 34.81 -13.19
C TRP A 484 2.35 35.41 -12.27
N SER A 485 2.49 36.74 -12.22
CA SER A 485 3.44 37.38 -11.31
C SER A 485 3.05 37.17 -9.84
N VAL A 486 1.75 37.19 -9.54
CA VAL A 486 1.21 36.91 -8.20
C VAL A 486 1.38 35.43 -7.89
N VAL A 487 0.93 34.53 -8.77
CA VAL A 487 1.07 33.08 -8.57
C VAL A 487 2.53 32.67 -8.31
N LEU A 488 3.47 33.15 -9.13
CA LEU A 488 4.89 32.85 -8.95
C LEU A 488 5.47 33.47 -7.68
N ARG A 489 4.99 34.65 -7.26
CA ARG A 489 5.37 35.28 -5.99
C ARG A 489 4.93 34.42 -4.81
N GLU A 490 3.67 33.96 -4.80
CA GLU A 490 3.11 33.14 -3.72
C GLU A 490 3.76 31.75 -3.67
N ILE A 491 4.02 31.11 -4.81
CA ILE A 491 4.78 29.85 -4.86
C ILE A 491 6.19 30.04 -4.29
N ARG A 492 6.88 31.13 -4.65
CA ARG A 492 8.22 31.43 -4.09
C ARG A 492 8.18 31.70 -2.60
N LEU A 493 7.14 32.37 -2.10
CA LEU A 493 6.94 32.59 -0.67
C LEU A 493 6.70 31.26 0.05
N ALA A 494 5.83 30.40 -0.50
CA ALA A 494 5.54 29.08 0.07
C ALA A 494 6.80 28.19 0.13
N LEU A 495 7.60 28.14 -0.93
CA LEU A 495 8.88 27.41 -0.93
C LEU A 495 9.89 27.99 0.08
N ALA A 496 9.87 29.31 0.29
CA ALA A 496 10.69 29.96 1.31
C ALA A 496 10.20 29.62 2.72
N LYS A 497 8.88 29.64 2.97
CA LYS A 497 8.27 29.20 4.24
C LYS A 497 8.62 27.75 4.54
N MET A 498 8.48 26.85 3.57
CA MET A 498 8.91 25.44 3.69
C MET A 498 10.38 25.35 4.11
N SER A 499 11.28 26.08 3.43
CA SER A 499 12.72 26.03 3.73
C SER A 499 13.04 26.56 5.13
N ALA A 500 12.39 27.65 5.56
CA ALA A 500 12.56 28.21 6.89
C ALA A 500 12.06 27.25 7.99
N LEU A 501 10.91 26.61 7.76
CA LEU A 501 10.35 25.61 8.68
C LEU A 501 11.25 24.38 8.82
N ASP A 502 11.74 23.85 7.70
CA ASP A 502 12.68 22.72 7.71
C ASP A 502 13.97 23.07 8.47
N GLU A 503 14.53 24.26 8.28
CA GLU A 503 15.75 24.69 8.97
C GLU A 503 15.52 24.89 10.48
N MET A 504 14.43 25.56 10.84
CA MET A 504 14.00 25.70 12.22
C MET A 504 13.80 24.33 12.87
N GLU A 505 13.15 23.38 12.19
CA GLU A 505 12.91 22.03 12.72
C GLU A 505 14.22 21.26 12.92
N ARG A 506 15.16 21.30 11.97
CA ARG A 506 16.51 20.72 12.17
C ARG A 506 17.20 21.31 13.41
N ARG A 507 17.06 22.62 13.62
CA ARG A 507 17.66 23.29 14.78
C ARG A 507 17.01 22.85 16.08
N VAL A 508 15.68 22.68 16.09
CA VAL A 508 14.95 22.11 17.22
C VAL A 508 15.45 20.70 17.54
N GLN A 509 15.60 19.82 16.53
CA GLN A 509 16.07 18.45 16.76
C GLN A 509 17.49 18.39 17.33
N PHE A 510 18.35 19.35 16.96
CA PHE A 510 19.69 19.48 17.54
C PHE A 510 19.66 19.98 18.98
N ILE A 511 18.84 21.00 19.28
CA ILE A 511 18.80 21.65 20.59
C ILE A 511 18.08 20.81 21.63
N ARG A 512 16.94 20.19 21.28
CA ARG A 512 16.04 19.50 22.23
C ARG A 512 16.73 18.50 23.16
N PRO A 513 17.59 17.56 22.70
CA PRO A 513 18.27 16.64 23.61
C PRO A 513 19.36 17.31 24.46
N ARG A 514 19.76 18.53 24.11
CA ARG A 514 20.86 19.28 24.74
C ARG A 514 20.39 20.41 25.63
N GLU A 515 19.09 20.74 25.68
CA GLU A 515 18.61 21.86 26.48
C GLU A 515 18.75 21.57 27.98
N ALA A 516 19.26 22.56 28.74
CA ALA A 516 19.42 22.45 30.19
C ALA A 516 18.05 22.41 30.91
N THR A 517 17.08 23.19 30.40
CA THR A 517 15.70 23.22 30.88
C THR A 517 14.77 22.67 29.80
N GLN A 518 14.13 21.55 30.08
CA GLN A 518 13.27 20.85 29.13
C GLN A 518 12.06 21.71 28.69
N GLY A 519 11.76 21.70 27.39
CA GLY A 519 10.66 22.42 26.76
C GLY A 519 10.97 23.88 26.41
N GLY A 520 12.22 24.34 26.58
CA GLY A 520 12.63 25.69 26.21
C GLY A 520 12.55 25.91 24.70
N VAL A 521 13.12 24.99 23.93
CA VAL A 521 13.10 25.08 22.46
C VAL A 521 11.72 24.81 21.86
N ASP A 522 10.91 23.94 22.49
CA ASP A 522 9.56 23.62 22.03
C ASP A 522 8.65 24.87 22.04
N LYS A 523 8.80 25.76 23.04
CA LYS A 523 8.07 27.05 23.09
C LYS A 523 8.47 27.99 21.95
N VAL A 524 9.78 28.08 21.67
CA VAL A 524 10.30 28.91 20.57
C VAL A 524 9.83 28.38 19.23
N TRP A 525 9.77 27.05 19.08
CA TRP A 525 9.22 26.38 17.91
C TRP A 525 7.74 26.72 17.67
N GLU A 526 6.90 26.60 18.69
CA GLU A 526 5.46 26.91 18.60
C GLU A 526 5.21 28.39 18.25
N GLU A 527 5.99 29.31 18.84
CA GLU A 527 5.96 30.73 18.46
C GLU A 527 6.38 30.92 16.99
N GLY A 528 7.46 30.24 16.58
CA GLY A 528 7.99 30.29 15.23
C GLY A 528 6.98 29.81 14.17
N LEU A 529 6.27 28.71 14.43
CA LEU A 529 5.21 28.20 13.54
C LEU A 529 4.13 29.25 13.28
N ALA A 530 3.62 29.88 14.34
CA ALA A 530 2.58 30.89 14.23
C ALA A 530 3.06 32.13 13.45
N ARG A 531 4.30 32.56 13.68
CA ARG A 531 4.88 33.74 13.02
C ARG A 531 5.23 33.50 11.56
N VAL A 532 5.68 32.29 11.21
CA VAL A 532 5.91 31.90 9.81
C VAL A 532 4.58 31.82 9.05
N ASP A 533 3.51 31.31 9.67
CA ASP A 533 2.17 31.33 9.07
C ASP A 533 1.72 32.76 8.75
N GLN A 534 1.88 33.67 9.70
CA GLN A 534 1.50 35.09 9.57
C GLN A 534 2.37 35.90 8.59
N ALA A 535 3.57 35.44 8.22
CA ALA A 535 4.46 36.17 7.33
C ALA A 535 3.87 36.29 5.91
N ARG A 536 3.67 37.51 5.42
CA ARG A 536 2.98 37.79 4.14
C ARG A 536 3.93 37.98 2.95
N ASP A 537 5.21 38.14 3.20
CA ASP A 537 6.23 38.30 2.16
C ASP A 537 7.58 37.72 2.63
N ARG A 538 8.54 37.68 1.71
CA ARG A 538 9.85 37.04 1.94
C ARG A 538 10.74 37.85 2.88
N ASP A 539 10.57 39.16 2.98
CA ASP A 539 11.42 39.99 3.82
C ASP A 539 10.94 39.91 5.28
N ALA A 540 9.62 39.95 5.50
CA ALA A 540 9.01 39.61 6.78
C ALA A 540 9.37 38.18 7.22
N LEU A 541 9.32 37.21 6.31
CA LEU A 541 9.71 35.83 6.61
C LEU A 541 11.17 35.72 7.06
N LYS A 542 12.11 36.37 6.37
CA LYS A 542 13.53 36.38 6.76
C LYS A 542 13.75 37.00 8.14
N LEU A 543 13.01 38.06 8.47
CA LEU A 543 13.08 38.68 9.80
C LEU A 543 12.57 37.72 10.88
N VAL A 544 11.46 37.02 10.62
CA VAL A 544 10.93 35.99 11.51
C VAL A 544 11.92 34.84 11.68
N GLU A 545 12.44 34.30 10.58
CA GLU A 545 13.42 33.21 10.57
C GLU A 545 14.67 33.60 11.38
N ARG A 546 15.23 34.79 11.13
CA ARG A 546 16.41 35.27 11.87
C ARG A 546 16.14 35.40 13.36
N ASP A 547 15.01 36.00 13.74
CA ASP A 547 14.65 36.21 15.14
C ASP A 547 14.38 34.88 15.86
N VAL A 548 13.69 33.95 15.22
CA VAL A 548 13.41 32.63 15.80
C VAL A 548 14.70 31.81 15.94
N LEU A 549 15.57 31.81 14.94
CA LEU A 549 16.86 31.12 15.02
C LEU A 549 17.79 31.74 16.08
N ASP A 550 17.74 33.07 16.25
CA ASP A 550 18.46 33.76 17.31
C ASP A 550 17.92 33.36 18.70
N LYS A 551 16.60 33.36 18.89
CA LYS A 551 15.96 32.86 20.12
C LYS A 551 16.33 31.40 20.41
N MET A 552 16.37 30.54 19.40
CA MET A 552 16.85 29.16 19.53
C MET A 552 18.33 29.11 19.96
N GLY A 553 19.16 30.02 19.44
CA GLY A 553 20.57 30.17 19.84
C GLY A 553 20.76 30.60 21.30
N HIS A 554 19.77 31.26 21.91
CA HIS A 554 19.77 31.65 23.32
C HIS A 554 19.26 30.55 24.27
N VAL A 555 18.77 29.42 23.75
CA VAL A 555 18.40 28.27 24.60
C VAL A 555 19.67 27.70 25.22
N VAL A 556 19.74 27.69 26.54
CA VAL A 556 20.90 27.20 27.29
C VAL A 556 21.08 25.71 27.05
N LEU A 557 22.24 25.33 26.53
CA LEU A 557 22.61 23.94 26.28
C LEU A 557 23.49 23.40 27.42
N ASP A 558 23.31 22.13 27.75
CA ASP A 558 24.22 21.36 28.60
C ASP A 558 25.30 20.71 27.71
N PRO A 559 26.56 21.20 27.75
CA PRO A 559 27.63 20.71 26.90
C PRO A 559 28.12 19.31 27.30
N THR A 560 27.72 18.80 28.47
CA THR A 560 28.10 17.46 28.93
C THR A 560 27.27 16.37 28.26
N ARG A 561 26.11 16.73 27.68
CA ARG A 561 25.24 15.80 26.98
C ARG A 561 25.83 15.45 25.62
N SER A 562 25.98 14.14 25.39
CA SER A 562 26.31 13.57 24.09
C SER A 562 25.11 12.73 23.62
N PRO A 563 24.14 13.30 22.89
CA PRO A 563 22.96 12.57 22.43
C PRO A 563 23.32 11.43 21.47
N VAL A 564 22.58 10.32 21.55
CA VAL A 564 22.60 9.30 20.47
C VAL A 564 21.94 9.87 19.23
N LYS A 565 22.43 9.49 18.04
CA LYS A 565 21.86 9.92 16.77
C LYS A 565 20.89 8.88 16.25
N ILE A 566 19.63 9.27 16.11
CA ILE A 566 18.55 8.38 15.65
C ILE A 566 17.92 8.96 14.38
N ALA A 567 17.75 8.13 13.36
CA ALA A 567 17.00 8.52 12.17
C ALA A 567 15.52 8.14 12.30
N THR A 568 14.59 8.99 11.85
CA THR A 568 13.17 8.65 11.71
C THR A 568 12.80 8.56 10.24
N THR A 569 12.24 7.43 9.82
CA THR A 569 11.88 7.14 8.43
C THR A 569 10.59 6.32 8.36
N GLY A 570 10.06 6.10 7.15
CA GLY A 570 8.83 5.34 6.93
C GLY A 570 7.86 6.06 5.98
N GLU A 571 6.58 5.76 6.13
CA GLU A 571 5.52 6.34 5.28
C GLU A 571 5.37 7.85 5.55
N TYR A 572 5.15 8.64 4.50
CA TYR A 572 5.26 10.10 4.57
C TYR A 572 4.30 10.75 5.56
N TYR A 573 3.03 10.32 5.61
CA TYR A 573 2.05 10.87 6.54
C TYR A 573 2.41 10.48 7.99
N ALA A 574 2.82 9.23 8.19
CA ALA A 574 3.28 8.74 9.47
C ALA A 574 4.52 9.48 10.00
N VAL A 575 5.44 9.85 9.13
CA VAL A 575 6.64 10.58 9.52
C VAL A 575 6.36 12.07 9.79
N LEU A 576 5.48 12.70 9.00
CA LEU A 576 5.28 14.15 9.04
C LEU A 576 4.21 14.62 10.03
N GLU A 577 3.14 13.85 10.27
CA GLU A 577 2.02 14.30 11.09
C GLU A 577 2.23 14.01 12.58
N TYR A 578 2.53 15.06 13.35
CA TYR A 578 2.85 14.99 14.78
C TYR A 578 1.77 14.31 15.61
N PHE A 579 0.49 14.60 15.35
CA PHE A 579 -0.59 14.00 16.13
C PHE A 579 -0.72 12.50 15.84
N TYR A 580 -0.54 12.11 14.58
CA TYR A 580 -0.63 10.72 14.13
C TYR A 580 0.49 9.86 14.71
N ASN A 581 1.74 10.35 14.70
CA ASN A 581 2.89 9.62 15.23
C ASN A 581 3.15 9.85 16.73
N LEU A 582 2.20 10.46 17.43
CA LEU A 582 2.25 10.68 18.87
C LEU A 582 3.45 11.53 19.30
N ASP A 583 3.88 12.44 18.42
CA ASP A 583 4.96 13.40 18.59
C ASP A 583 6.31 12.73 18.91
N ILE A 584 6.60 11.64 18.19
CA ILE A 584 7.69 10.73 18.50
C ILE A 584 9.06 11.40 18.57
N GLU A 585 9.30 12.41 17.72
CA GLU A 585 10.58 13.11 17.68
C GLU A 585 10.78 14.01 18.90
N ARG A 586 9.69 14.63 19.38
CA ARG A 586 9.71 15.36 20.65
C ARG A 586 9.96 14.40 21.81
N VAL A 587 9.34 13.22 21.80
CA VAL A 587 9.58 12.17 22.83
C VAL A 587 11.05 11.73 22.82
N LEU A 588 11.59 11.35 21.66
CA LEU A 588 12.99 10.95 21.50
C LEU A 588 13.97 12.04 21.95
N GLY A 589 13.74 13.30 21.56
CA GLY A 589 14.57 14.41 22.00
C GLY A 589 14.57 14.60 23.52
N ARG A 590 13.42 14.41 24.17
CA ARG A 590 13.31 14.44 25.64
C ARG A 590 14.01 13.26 26.32
N LEU A 591 14.15 12.13 25.62
CA LEU A 591 14.95 10.99 26.06
C LEU A 591 16.46 11.17 25.80
N GLY A 592 16.88 12.32 25.27
CA GLY A 592 18.29 12.62 25.02
C GLY A 592 18.80 12.08 23.67
N ALA A 593 17.94 11.86 22.69
CA ALA A 593 18.33 11.52 21.33
C ALA A 593 18.28 12.72 20.37
N GLU A 594 19.29 12.89 19.54
CA GLU A 594 19.24 13.79 18.38
C GLU A 594 18.55 13.05 17.24
N VAL A 595 17.41 13.57 16.80
CA VAL A 595 16.59 12.95 15.76
C VAL A 595 16.87 13.56 14.39
N HIS A 596 17.04 12.71 13.40
CA HIS A 596 17.18 13.11 12.00
C HIS A 596 16.03 12.52 11.17
N ARG A 597 15.07 13.36 10.80
CA ARG A 597 13.96 12.96 9.94
C ARG A 597 14.42 12.82 8.49
N THR A 598 14.11 11.70 7.86
CA THR A 598 14.57 11.42 6.48
C THR A 598 13.74 12.11 5.41
N ILE A 599 12.56 12.62 5.74
CA ILE A 599 11.63 13.29 4.84
C ILE A 599 11.40 14.71 5.37
N MET A 600 11.86 15.72 4.62
CA MET A 600 11.63 17.14 4.88
C MET A 600 10.89 17.76 3.69
N LEU A 601 9.98 18.70 3.94
CA LEU A 601 9.05 19.19 2.91
C LEU A 601 9.76 19.97 1.81
N ALA A 602 10.68 20.87 2.16
CA ALA A 602 11.41 21.66 1.19
C ALA A 602 12.40 20.80 0.40
N ASP A 603 13.06 19.84 1.06
CA ASP A 603 13.98 18.91 0.39
C ASP A 603 13.22 18.03 -0.62
N TRP A 604 12.05 17.52 -0.24
CA TRP A 604 11.16 16.77 -1.13
C TRP A 604 10.67 17.63 -2.31
N ALA A 605 10.22 18.86 -2.04
CA ALA A 605 9.76 19.77 -3.09
C ALA A 605 10.87 20.11 -4.08
N LYS A 606 12.08 20.41 -3.60
CA LYS A 606 13.26 20.70 -4.46
C LYS A 606 13.66 19.47 -5.29
N LEU A 607 13.63 18.27 -4.69
CA LEU A 607 13.91 17.01 -5.38
C LEU A 607 12.93 16.79 -6.55
N LYS A 608 11.62 16.95 -6.30
CA LYS A 608 10.56 16.84 -7.29
C LYS A 608 10.63 17.91 -8.40
N LEU A 609 10.84 19.18 -8.03
CA LEU A 609 10.82 20.31 -8.96
C LEU A 609 12.06 20.40 -9.86
N ILE A 610 13.25 20.04 -9.35
CA ILE A 610 14.52 20.30 -10.04
C ILE A 610 15.11 19.02 -10.64
N LEU A 611 15.15 17.91 -9.90
CA LEU A 611 15.87 16.71 -10.32
C LEU A 611 15.04 15.81 -11.25
N GLU A 612 13.74 15.67 -11.00
CA GLU A 612 12.85 14.93 -11.92
C GLU A 612 12.66 15.69 -13.25
N ALA A 613 12.58 17.02 -13.22
CA ALA A 613 12.45 17.86 -14.42
C ALA A 613 13.70 17.84 -15.32
N LEU A 614 14.89 17.59 -14.76
CA LEU A 614 16.16 17.49 -15.50
C LEU A 614 16.51 16.06 -15.93
N GLY A 615 15.69 15.05 -15.59
CA GLY A 615 15.93 13.65 -15.96
C GLY A 615 17.16 13.00 -15.30
N LEU A 616 17.75 13.64 -14.28
CA LEU A 616 18.95 13.20 -13.58
C LEU A 616 18.59 12.31 -12.38
N ASN A 617 17.97 11.16 -12.63
CA ASN A 617 17.53 10.25 -11.56
C ASN A 617 18.38 8.98 -11.49
N LYS A 618 19.50 9.08 -10.76
CA LYS A 618 19.94 7.99 -9.88
C LYS A 618 20.21 8.61 -8.52
N SER A 619 19.19 8.63 -7.67
CA SER A 619 19.35 9.09 -6.31
C SER A 619 20.34 8.16 -5.58
N GLU A 620 21.16 8.73 -4.69
CA GLU A 620 22.04 7.97 -3.79
C GLU A 620 21.22 6.92 -3.00
N ILE A 621 19.98 7.26 -2.65
CA ILE A 621 19.00 6.45 -1.94
C ILE A 621 18.65 5.19 -2.73
N ASP A 622 18.28 5.32 -4.01
CA ASP A 622 17.94 4.19 -4.87
C ASP A 622 19.12 3.22 -5.00
N THR A 623 20.34 3.76 -5.09
CA THR A 623 21.56 2.95 -5.20
C THR A 623 21.88 2.24 -3.89
N ALA A 624 21.65 2.91 -2.75
CA ALA A 624 21.80 2.31 -1.43
C ALA A 624 20.75 1.23 -1.15
N ALA A 625 19.55 1.34 -1.71
CA ALA A 625 18.47 0.37 -1.50
C ALA A 625 18.64 -0.95 -2.27
N LYS A 626 19.23 -0.91 -3.48
CA LYS A 626 19.35 -2.05 -4.41
C LYS A 626 19.82 -3.39 -3.83
N PRO A 627 20.76 -3.44 -2.87
CA PRO A 627 21.18 -4.72 -2.29
C PRO A 627 20.09 -5.44 -1.50
N TYR A 628 19.07 -4.71 -1.03
CA TYR A 628 18.01 -5.21 -0.16
C TYR A 628 16.61 -5.12 -0.80
N LEU A 629 16.39 -4.16 -1.69
CA LEU A 629 15.15 -3.99 -2.43
C LEU A 629 15.48 -3.49 -3.84
N ARG A 630 15.28 -4.35 -4.85
CA ARG A 630 15.74 -4.08 -6.23
C ARG A 630 14.82 -3.13 -6.99
N TRP A 631 13.54 -3.12 -6.64
CA TRP A 631 12.50 -2.45 -7.39
C TRP A 631 11.75 -1.42 -6.56
N ASN A 632 11.29 -0.35 -7.19
CA ASN A 632 10.37 0.58 -6.53
C ASN A 632 8.99 -0.09 -6.39
N ILE A 633 8.62 -0.42 -5.16
CA ILE A 633 7.36 -1.12 -4.82
C ILE A 633 6.18 -0.19 -4.52
N GLY A 634 6.34 1.13 -4.64
CA GLY A 634 5.32 2.13 -4.29
C GLY A 634 5.58 2.82 -2.97
N GLY A 635 4.87 3.94 -2.75
CA GLY A 635 5.04 4.79 -1.56
C GLY A 635 6.52 5.05 -1.26
N GLU A 636 6.87 4.99 0.02
CA GLU A 636 8.22 5.29 0.52
C GLU A 636 9.11 4.05 0.59
N GLY A 637 8.65 2.85 0.22
CA GLY A 637 9.36 1.63 0.58
C GLY A 637 10.82 1.56 0.08
N LEU A 638 11.09 2.03 -1.14
CA LEU A 638 12.47 2.14 -1.65
C LEU A 638 13.29 3.21 -0.91
N VAL A 639 12.64 4.32 -0.55
CA VAL A 639 13.24 5.43 0.20
C VAL A 639 13.58 4.98 1.61
N THR A 640 12.67 4.31 2.32
CA THR A 640 12.88 3.74 3.66
C THR A 640 14.10 2.82 3.69
N VAL A 641 14.19 1.87 2.75
CA VAL A 641 15.34 0.94 2.64
C VAL A 641 16.63 1.72 2.36
N GLY A 642 16.62 2.60 1.36
CA GLY A 642 17.81 3.36 0.96
C GLY A 642 18.31 4.29 2.08
N GLN A 643 17.40 5.00 2.74
CA GLN A 643 17.72 5.87 3.87
C GLN A 643 18.27 5.07 5.04
N THR A 644 17.71 3.89 5.35
CA THR A 644 18.24 3.01 6.39
C THR A 644 19.71 2.66 6.12
N VAL A 645 20.04 2.25 4.90
CA VAL A 645 21.42 1.92 4.50
C VAL A 645 22.34 3.14 4.58
N LEU A 646 21.88 4.32 4.14
CA LEU A 646 22.67 5.54 4.19
C LEU A 646 22.95 6.00 5.63
N HIS A 647 21.97 5.93 6.52
CA HIS A 647 22.13 6.32 7.92
C HIS A 647 23.06 5.34 8.66
N ALA A 648 22.96 4.04 8.38
CA ALA A 648 23.92 3.06 8.88
C ALA A 648 25.37 3.42 8.46
N ARG A 649 25.58 3.74 7.17
CA ARG A 649 26.90 4.14 6.64
C ARG A 649 27.40 5.47 7.21
N ARG A 650 26.50 6.38 7.56
CA ARG A 650 26.81 7.68 8.18
C ARG A 650 27.06 7.57 9.70
N GLY A 651 27.01 6.36 10.26
CA GLY A 651 27.34 6.11 11.67
C GLY A 651 26.26 6.52 12.65
N PHE A 652 24.99 6.49 12.25
CA PHE A 652 23.86 6.67 13.18
C PHE A 652 23.84 5.53 14.21
N ASP A 653 23.37 5.84 15.42
CA ASP A 653 23.32 4.88 16.53
C ASP A 653 22.11 3.95 16.41
N GLY A 654 20.99 4.45 15.87
CA GLY A 654 19.78 3.66 15.63
C GLY A 654 18.83 4.31 14.62
N LEU A 655 17.76 3.59 14.28
CA LEU A 655 16.72 4.06 13.37
C LEU A 655 15.33 3.64 13.86
N VAL A 656 14.36 4.52 13.65
CA VAL A 656 12.95 4.33 13.97
C VAL A 656 12.14 4.35 12.67
N GLU A 657 11.48 3.25 12.36
CA GLU A 657 10.53 3.13 11.24
C GLU A 657 9.11 3.44 11.73
N LEU A 658 8.41 4.31 11.01
CA LEU A 658 7.03 4.69 11.26
C LEU A 658 6.17 4.23 10.10
N LEU A 659 5.22 3.33 10.35
CA LEU A 659 4.36 2.81 9.30
C LEU A 659 2.90 2.71 9.76
N PRO A 660 1.94 3.05 8.90
CA PRO A 660 0.54 2.77 9.17
C PRO A 660 0.25 1.28 9.25
N PHE A 661 -0.68 0.91 10.13
CA PHE A 661 -1.27 -0.43 10.10
C PHE A 661 -1.85 -0.70 8.71
N THR A 662 -1.50 -1.87 8.17
CA THR A 662 -1.80 -2.34 6.81
C THR A 662 -1.09 -1.61 5.63
N CYS A 663 -0.18 -0.64 5.85
CA CYS A 663 0.54 0.02 4.75
C CYS A 663 1.27 -1.00 3.83
N ILE A 664 0.93 -1.06 2.54
CA ILE A 664 1.40 -2.17 1.67
C ILE A 664 2.91 -2.10 1.41
N PRO A 665 3.50 -0.95 1.02
CA PRO A 665 4.94 -0.84 0.81
C PRO A 665 5.73 -1.02 2.10
N GLU A 666 5.38 -0.29 3.17
CA GLU A 666 6.14 -0.34 4.42
C GLU A 666 6.05 -1.70 5.11
N VAL A 667 4.92 -2.43 5.04
CA VAL A 667 4.88 -3.81 5.55
C VAL A 667 5.83 -4.74 4.77
N THR A 668 6.06 -4.47 3.49
CA THR A 668 7.08 -5.21 2.72
C THR A 668 8.48 -4.87 3.22
N VAL A 669 8.74 -3.59 3.51
CA VAL A 669 10.02 -3.12 4.07
C VAL A 669 10.28 -3.61 5.48
N LEU A 670 9.27 -3.66 6.35
CA LEU A 670 9.33 -4.19 7.70
C LEU A 670 9.91 -5.61 7.75
N ASN A 671 9.67 -6.43 6.72
CA ASN A 671 10.24 -7.77 6.58
C ASN A 671 11.72 -7.78 6.13
N ILE A 672 12.19 -6.69 5.53
CA ILE A 672 13.55 -6.53 4.99
C ILE A 672 14.48 -5.86 6.00
N LEU A 673 13.97 -4.92 6.82
CA LEU A 673 14.76 -4.18 7.80
C LEU A 673 15.55 -5.05 8.79
N PRO A 674 15.06 -6.19 9.31
CA PRO A 674 15.84 -7.05 10.19
C PRO A 674 17.15 -7.52 9.57
N ARG A 675 17.14 -7.81 8.26
CA ARG A 675 18.36 -8.15 7.53
C ARG A 675 19.32 -6.98 7.44
N ILE A 676 18.83 -5.79 7.10
CA ILE A 676 19.66 -4.56 7.04
C ILE A 676 20.28 -4.27 8.42
N SER A 677 19.48 -4.43 9.48
CA SER A 677 19.90 -4.24 10.86
C SER A 677 21.06 -5.17 11.22
N SER A 678 20.97 -6.44 10.83
CA SER A 678 22.04 -7.44 11.01
C SER A 678 23.27 -7.12 10.16
N ASP A 679 23.08 -6.95 8.84
CA ASP A 679 24.18 -6.78 7.87
C ASP A 679 24.99 -5.49 8.12
N LEU A 680 24.35 -4.44 8.62
CA LEU A 680 24.99 -3.14 8.88
C LEU A 680 25.15 -2.80 10.37
N ASN A 681 24.79 -3.72 11.26
CA ASN A 681 24.87 -3.57 12.72
C ASN A 681 24.21 -2.27 13.26
N LEU A 682 23.09 -1.88 12.65
CA LEU A 682 22.27 -0.71 13.03
C LEU A 682 21.01 -1.22 13.74
N PRO A 683 20.80 -0.96 15.04
CA PRO A 683 19.54 -1.24 15.72
C PRO A 683 18.37 -0.48 15.09
N ILE A 684 17.29 -1.20 14.80
CA ILE A 684 16.07 -0.65 14.21
C ILE A 684 14.89 -1.01 15.11
N ILE A 685 13.99 -0.04 15.35
CA ILE A 685 12.69 -0.29 15.97
C ILE A 685 11.58 0.24 15.07
N SER A 686 10.54 -0.58 14.87
CA SER A 686 9.39 -0.21 14.03
C SER A 686 8.15 0.05 14.87
N PHE A 687 7.43 1.12 14.57
CA PHE A 687 6.13 1.46 15.15
C PHE A 687 5.05 1.38 14.08
N ILE A 688 4.18 0.38 14.25
CA ILE A 688 2.97 0.21 13.46
C ILE A 688 1.89 1.06 14.13
N LEU A 689 1.40 2.07 13.42
CA LEU A 689 0.50 3.08 13.96
C LEU A 689 -0.95 2.85 13.48
N ASP A 690 -1.89 2.79 14.41
CA ASP A 690 -3.33 2.70 14.16
C ASP A 690 -4.15 3.65 15.07
N GLU A 691 -5.47 3.58 14.98
CA GLU A 691 -6.38 4.38 15.82
C GLU A 691 -6.36 4.04 17.32
N GLN A 692 -5.75 2.92 17.72
CA GLN A 692 -5.62 2.47 19.11
C GLN A 692 -4.23 2.77 19.69
N SER A 693 -3.28 3.20 18.87
CA SER A 693 -1.95 3.60 19.30
C SER A 693 -1.98 4.65 20.41
N GLY A 694 -1.34 4.32 21.54
CA GLY A 694 -1.22 5.18 22.71
C GLY A 694 0.21 5.64 22.98
N GLN A 695 0.38 6.90 23.36
CA GLN A 695 1.70 7.51 23.60
C GLN A 695 2.48 6.82 24.74
N ALA A 696 1.81 6.33 25.77
CA ALA A 696 2.45 5.67 26.91
C ALA A 696 3.24 4.42 26.49
N GLY A 697 2.62 3.52 25.72
CA GLY A 697 3.27 2.30 25.24
C GLY A 697 4.42 2.59 24.27
N MET A 698 4.27 3.63 23.44
CA MET A 698 5.34 4.10 22.56
C MET A 698 6.54 4.61 23.36
N LYS A 699 6.30 5.47 24.36
CA LYS A 699 7.34 6.06 25.21
C LYS A 699 8.19 5.00 25.91
N THR A 700 7.57 3.99 26.53
CA THR A 700 8.31 2.90 27.21
C THR A 700 9.23 2.14 26.25
N ARG A 701 8.77 1.87 25.03
CA ARG A 701 9.58 1.19 24.00
C ARG A 701 10.75 2.06 23.53
N LEU A 702 10.54 3.37 23.42
CA LEU A 702 11.59 4.33 23.06
C LEU A 702 12.61 4.52 24.16
N GLU A 703 12.20 4.55 25.43
CA GLU A 703 13.09 4.57 26.60
C GLU A 703 14.05 3.38 26.56
N ALA A 704 13.51 2.17 26.45
CA ALA A 704 14.33 0.95 26.33
C ALA A 704 15.24 0.96 25.10
N PHE A 705 14.77 1.51 23.97
CA PHE A 705 15.56 1.61 22.75
C PHE A 705 16.74 2.58 22.93
N VAL A 706 16.50 3.79 23.45
CA VAL A 706 17.54 4.79 23.70
C VAL A 706 18.57 4.29 24.71
N ASP A 707 18.15 3.60 25.77
CA ASP A 707 19.06 2.97 26.74
C ASP A 707 19.96 1.91 26.08
N LEU A 708 19.38 1.08 25.21
CA LEU A 708 20.14 0.09 24.44
C LEU A 708 21.18 0.77 23.53
N LEU A 709 20.82 1.87 22.87
CA LEU A 709 21.74 2.63 22.01
C LEU A 709 22.89 3.25 22.82
N ASN A 710 22.59 3.87 23.96
CA ASN A 710 23.59 4.43 24.86
C ASN A 710 24.59 3.37 25.31
N ARG A 711 24.11 2.21 25.79
CA ARG A 711 24.97 1.11 26.22
C ARG A 711 25.85 0.57 25.09
N ARG A 712 25.31 0.42 23.88
CA ARG A 712 26.10 -0.01 22.71
C ARG A 712 27.18 1.00 22.36
N ARG A 713 26.88 2.30 22.46
CA ARG A 713 27.83 3.37 22.19
C ARG A 713 28.94 3.42 23.24
N GLU A 714 28.62 3.25 24.52
CA GLU A 714 29.61 3.14 25.60
C GLU A 714 30.60 1.99 25.37
N ILE A 715 30.09 0.81 24.98
CA ILE A 715 30.93 -0.36 24.66
C ILE A 715 31.85 -0.06 23.46
N ARG A 716 31.34 0.63 22.44
CA ARG A 716 32.13 1.00 21.24
C ARG A 716 33.23 2.04 21.57
N LEU A 717 32.97 2.93 22.51
CA LEU A 717 33.89 4.00 22.92
C LEU A 717 34.86 3.58 24.04
N ALA A 718 34.64 2.44 24.68
CA ALA A 718 35.55 1.89 25.67
C ALA A 718 36.91 1.56 25.03
N PRO A 719 38.04 1.99 25.62
CA PRO A 719 39.37 1.70 25.07
C PRO A 719 39.63 0.19 25.02
N SER A 720 40.11 -0.30 23.88
CA SER A 720 40.45 -1.71 23.67
C SER A 720 41.59 -2.16 24.58
N GLN A 721 41.28 -2.61 25.79
CA GLN A 721 42.22 -3.33 26.64
C GLN A 721 42.38 -4.77 26.14
N ALA A 722 43.20 -4.98 25.12
CA ALA A 722 43.73 -6.30 24.75
C ALA A 722 44.97 -6.20 23.84
N GLY A 723 46.01 -5.53 24.33
CA GLY A 723 47.40 -5.76 23.92
C GLY A 723 48.11 -6.58 25.00
N GLY A 724 47.53 -7.72 25.38
CA GLY A 724 48.14 -8.66 26.31
C GLY A 724 48.95 -9.68 25.54
N SER A 725 50.27 -9.48 25.51
CA SER A 725 51.25 -10.47 25.08
C SER A 725 51.05 -11.79 25.84
N PHE A 726 50.71 -12.86 25.14
CA PHE A 726 51.02 -14.21 25.60
C PHE A 726 52.27 -14.66 24.85
N SER A 727 53.41 -14.53 25.54
CA SER A 727 54.64 -15.27 25.31
C SER A 727 54.48 -16.74 25.68
#